data_AF-A0A8C3LBH6-F1
#
_entry.id   AF-A0A8C3LBH6-F1
#
_cell.length_a   1.000
_cell.length_b   1.000
_cell.length_c   1.000
_cell.angle_alpha   90.00
_cell.angle_beta   90.00
_cell.angle_gamma   90.00
#
_symmetry.space_group_name_H-M   'P 1'
#
loop_
_entity.id
_entity.type
_entity.pdbx_description
1 polymer ?
#
loop_
_entity_poly.entity_id
_entity_poly.type
_entity_poly.pdbx_seq_one_letter_code
_entity_poly.pdbx_strand_id
1 'polypeptide(L)'
;SRCAFTMDPGFSRAVTEAFVRLHRAGLVRRDRRLVNWSCALRSAVSDVEVEPRPLSGPTELRVPGCPHAVTFGVLVTFAYPVEGDDGLELPVATTRPETMLGDVAVAVHPMDPRYQVWGGRSLWGGRSLWGGCGSFLGGAVKVTPGHSHPDLALARAHGLPLLSVIGDDGTMCPPGGGWLQGVHRFVARDKVVTALSQRGLYRGTQDHAMTLPMCSRSGDVIEYLLKDQWFLQCQEMAQRAREAVVSGRLQLVPKFHEKNWKTWMDNVGDWCLSRQLWWGHRVPAYKVGVSPPGSDPPDTGLWVVARSEDEARDEAARLCRAPPRDIELQQDPDVLDTWFSSALFPFAALGWPEETPDLRRFYPTTLLETGSDLLFFWVARMVMLGQELTGHLPFSQVLLHSLVRDAAGRKMSKSLGNVVDPRDVISGASLQVGPTITNVALGDDIRLDVGAVLNQRHFCNKVWNAVKFVLASIGPHFIPRPPEETSPRSPMDRWVLSRLARAVGEFGRRMEALEVHGATAAAQHFWLRSFCDVYLEAIKPSLRRPDPDPATLQTLLSCAELGLRLLAPLSPFLAEELWHRLPRAPPAPPTLCLAPFPSAAMLVGATRGPVGLSGAVLAVSCLSFPTFSRPIGSARKWRRRWKP
;
A
#
# COMPACT_ATOMS: atom_id res chain seq x y z
N SER A 1 -10.96 -22.18 4.09
CA SER A 1 -12.42 -22.12 4.29
C SER A 1 -12.96 -20.69 4.37
N ARG A 2 -12.16 -19.66 4.71
CA ARG A 2 -12.61 -18.27 4.88
C ARG A 2 -11.95 -17.29 3.90
N CYS A 3 -11.74 -17.72 2.66
CA CYS A 3 -11.29 -16.80 1.62
C CYS A 3 -12.41 -15.78 1.40
N ALA A 4 -12.08 -14.49 1.37
CA ALA A 4 -13.04 -13.43 1.16
C ALA A 4 -12.65 -12.65 -0.09
N PHE A 5 -13.64 -12.32 -0.90
CA PHE A 5 -13.52 -11.42 -2.03
C PHE A 5 -14.42 -10.21 -1.80
N THR A 6 -13.91 -9.02 -2.12
CA THR A 6 -14.58 -7.75 -1.77
C THR A 6 -15.95 -7.59 -2.43
N MET A 7 -16.23 -8.31 -3.52
CA MET A 7 -17.55 -8.32 -4.17
C MET A 7 -18.37 -9.58 -3.89
N ASP A 8 -17.98 -10.41 -2.91
CA ASP A 8 -18.85 -11.46 -2.41
C ASP A 8 -20.16 -10.84 -1.88
N PRO A 9 -21.31 -11.55 -1.93
CA PRO A 9 -22.58 -11.00 -1.50
C PRO A 9 -22.58 -10.45 -0.08
N GLY A 10 -21.91 -11.14 0.86
CA GLY A 10 -21.77 -10.67 2.25
C GLY A 10 -20.94 -9.38 2.35
N PHE A 11 -19.79 -9.34 1.68
CA PHE A 11 -18.92 -8.16 1.68
C PHE A 11 -19.59 -6.97 0.98
N SER A 12 -20.33 -7.20 -0.11
CA SER A 12 -21.05 -6.14 -0.83
C SER A 12 -22.18 -5.53 0.01
N ARG A 13 -22.85 -6.32 0.86
CA ARG A 13 -23.79 -5.79 1.87
C ARG A 13 -23.07 -4.91 2.88
N ALA A 14 -21.88 -5.30 3.32
CA ALA A 14 -21.07 -4.48 4.21
C ALA A 14 -20.70 -3.13 3.59
N VAL A 15 -20.29 -3.11 2.32
CA VAL A 15 -19.99 -1.86 1.60
C VAL A 15 -21.23 -0.95 1.52
N THR A 16 -22.38 -1.54 1.19
CA THR A 16 -23.66 -0.83 1.14
C THR A 16 -24.03 -0.24 2.50
N GLU A 17 -23.94 -1.04 3.56
CA GLU A 17 -24.23 -0.62 4.94
C GLU A 17 -23.32 0.51 5.38
N ALA A 18 -22.02 0.41 5.11
CA ALA A 18 -21.04 1.44 5.44
C ALA A 18 -21.41 2.76 4.78
N PHE A 19 -21.69 2.75 3.47
CA PHE A 19 -22.07 3.96 2.75
C PHE A 19 -23.35 4.59 3.32
N VAL A 20 -24.38 3.79 3.57
CA VAL A 20 -25.66 4.26 4.12
C VAL A 20 -25.47 4.86 5.53
N ARG A 21 -24.69 4.21 6.41
CA ARG A 21 -24.41 4.72 7.77
C ARG A 21 -23.66 6.04 7.73
N LEU A 22 -22.60 6.12 6.91
CA LEU A 22 -21.79 7.33 6.78
C LEU A 22 -22.60 8.49 6.18
N HIS A 23 -23.50 8.22 5.23
CA HIS A 23 -24.41 9.22 4.69
C HIS A 23 -25.40 9.72 5.75
N ARG A 24 -26.02 8.81 6.52
CA ARG A 24 -26.93 9.18 7.62
C ARG A 24 -26.25 9.98 8.73
N ALA A 25 -24.96 9.74 8.95
CA ALA A 25 -24.13 10.52 9.87
C ALA A 25 -23.71 11.89 9.31
N GLY A 26 -24.07 12.23 8.06
CA GLY A 26 -23.68 13.47 7.39
C GLY A 26 -22.23 13.51 6.90
N LEU A 27 -21.51 12.39 6.97
CA LEU A 27 -20.09 12.29 6.59
C LEU A 27 -19.91 12.05 5.08
N VAL A 28 -20.85 11.34 4.45
CA VAL A 28 -20.89 11.17 2.99
C VAL A 28 -21.89 12.15 2.39
N ARG A 29 -21.44 12.96 1.43
CA ARG A 29 -22.27 13.96 0.74
C ARG A 29 -21.98 13.99 -0.75
N ARG A 30 -23.01 14.32 -1.53
CA ARG A 30 -22.86 14.64 -2.95
C ARG A 30 -22.55 16.13 -3.08
N ASP A 31 -21.47 16.48 -3.76
CA ASP A 31 -21.07 17.88 -3.97
C ASP A 31 -20.44 18.04 -5.35
N ARG A 32 -20.51 19.26 -5.90
CA ARG A 32 -19.89 19.61 -7.17
C ARG A 32 -18.52 20.18 -6.90
N ARG A 33 -17.44 19.46 -7.19
CA ARG A 33 -16.05 19.89 -6.88
C ARG A 33 -15.11 19.61 -8.03
N LEU A 34 -13.96 20.28 -8.01
CA LEU A 34 -12.83 19.85 -8.84
C LEU A 34 -12.34 18.51 -8.32
N VAL A 35 -12.27 17.54 -9.22
CA VAL A 35 -11.69 16.23 -8.97
C VAL A 35 -10.46 16.05 -9.84
N ASN A 36 -9.51 15.27 -9.36
CA ASN A 36 -8.44 14.74 -10.20
C ASN A 36 -9.09 13.81 -11.23
N TRP A 37 -9.04 14.18 -12.50
CA TRP A 37 -9.66 13.44 -13.59
C TRP A 37 -8.58 12.92 -14.53
N SER A 38 -8.60 11.63 -14.81
CA SER A 38 -7.81 11.07 -15.91
C SER A 38 -8.67 11.02 -17.17
N CYS A 39 -8.37 11.88 -18.15
CA CYS A 39 -9.07 11.89 -19.43
C CYS A 39 -8.91 10.56 -20.19
N ALA A 40 -7.74 9.94 -20.08
CA ALA A 40 -7.49 8.62 -20.65
C ALA A 40 -8.38 7.50 -20.05
N LEU A 41 -8.64 7.55 -18.73
CA LEU A 41 -9.51 6.57 -18.06
C LEU A 41 -10.98 6.99 -18.05
N ARG A 42 -11.27 8.27 -18.32
CA ARG A 42 -12.59 8.91 -18.17
C ARG A 42 -13.18 8.69 -16.78
N SER A 43 -12.36 8.86 -15.74
CA SER A 43 -12.77 8.69 -14.35
C SER A 43 -12.01 9.62 -13.41
N ALA A 44 -12.68 9.99 -12.32
CA ALA A 44 -12.03 10.54 -11.14
C ALA A 44 -10.99 9.56 -10.59
N VAL A 45 -9.90 10.10 -10.04
CA VAL A 45 -8.85 9.36 -9.32
C VAL A 45 -8.59 10.03 -7.97
N SER A 46 -8.15 9.26 -6.99
CA SER A 46 -7.83 9.81 -5.65
C SER A 46 -6.55 10.63 -5.67
N ASP A 47 -6.38 11.58 -4.75
CA ASP A 47 -5.14 12.37 -4.59
C ASP A 47 -3.90 11.47 -4.46
N VAL A 48 -4.06 10.33 -3.77
CA VAL A 48 -2.99 9.36 -3.58
C VAL A 48 -2.61 8.59 -4.85
N GLU A 49 -3.47 8.60 -5.88
CA GLU A 49 -3.21 7.98 -7.19
C GLU A 49 -2.55 8.94 -8.19
N VAL A 50 -2.27 10.18 -7.75
CA VAL A 50 -1.59 11.21 -8.53
C VAL A 50 -0.10 11.25 -8.16
N GLU A 51 0.75 10.99 -9.14
CA GLU A 51 2.21 11.01 -8.98
C GLU A 51 2.78 12.37 -9.42
N PRO A 52 3.49 13.09 -8.54
CA PRO A 52 4.13 14.35 -8.92
C PRO A 52 5.36 14.09 -9.80
N ARG A 53 5.42 14.73 -10.96
CA ARG A 53 6.58 14.71 -11.85
C ARG A 53 7.22 16.10 -11.93
N PRO A 54 8.33 16.35 -11.20
CA PRO A 54 9.04 17.62 -11.28
C PRO A 54 9.74 17.77 -12.63
N LEU A 55 9.66 18.96 -13.20
CA LEU A 55 10.33 19.39 -14.43
C LEU A 55 11.17 20.62 -14.11
N SER A 56 12.45 20.61 -14.48
CA SER A 56 13.36 21.75 -14.28
C SER A 56 13.23 22.82 -15.37
N GLY A 57 12.55 22.51 -16.47
CA GLY A 57 12.38 23.40 -17.63
C GLY A 57 11.66 22.67 -18.77
N PRO A 58 11.76 23.19 -20.01
CA PRO A 58 11.08 22.63 -21.18
C PRO A 58 11.35 21.14 -21.35
N THR A 59 10.29 20.33 -21.35
CA THR A 59 10.36 18.87 -21.44
C THR A 59 9.27 18.34 -22.37
N GLU A 60 9.67 17.57 -23.38
CA GLU A 60 8.77 16.87 -24.29
C GLU A 60 8.23 15.58 -23.69
N LEU A 61 6.91 15.48 -23.53
CA LEU A 61 6.26 14.28 -23.00
C LEU A 61 5.22 13.72 -23.95
N ARG A 62 5.20 12.40 -24.09
CA ARG A 62 4.09 11.69 -24.74
C ARG A 62 2.94 11.57 -23.75
N VAL A 63 1.76 12.02 -24.16
CA VAL A 63 0.54 11.94 -23.37
C VAL A 63 -0.46 11.05 -24.11
N PRO A 64 -1.14 10.10 -23.42
CA PRO A 64 -2.17 9.27 -24.03
C PRO A 64 -3.22 10.10 -24.76
N GLY A 65 -3.62 9.66 -25.95
CA GLY A 65 -4.62 10.35 -26.79
C GLY A 65 -4.08 11.58 -27.56
N CYS A 66 -2.89 12.08 -27.24
CA CYS A 66 -2.29 13.20 -27.97
C CYS A 66 -1.50 12.71 -29.20
N PRO A 67 -1.74 13.26 -30.41
CA PRO A 67 -1.07 12.79 -31.63
C PRO A 67 0.44 13.08 -31.67
N HIS A 68 0.90 14.11 -30.96
CA HIS A 68 2.30 14.50 -30.88
C HIS A 68 2.78 14.59 -29.42
N ALA A 69 4.10 14.66 -29.25
CA ALA A 69 4.68 15.01 -27.95
C ALA A 69 4.30 16.45 -27.59
N VAL A 70 4.13 16.70 -26.30
CA VAL A 70 3.68 17.99 -25.78
C VAL A 70 4.81 18.57 -24.94
N THR A 71 5.17 19.83 -25.22
CA THR A 71 6.10 20.58 -24.40
C THR A 71 5.42 21.02 -23.10
N PHE A 72 6.01 20.62 -21.98
CA PHE A 72 5.70 21.12 -20.64
C PHE A 72 6.90 21.87 -20.06
N GLY A 73 6.74 22.53 -18.91
CA GLY A 73 7.83 23.29 -18.29
C GLY A 73 8.10 24.62 -18.99
N VAL A 74 7.06 25.21 -19.59
CA VAL A 74 7.09 26.50 -20.26
C VAL A 74 5.97 27.40 -19.72
N LEU A 75 6.24 28.71 -19.65
CA LEU A 75 5.26 29.73 -19.28
C LEU A 75 5.02 30.64 -20.49
N VAL A 76 3.79 30.64 -20.98
CA VAL A 76 3.33 31.45 -22.11
C VAL A 76 2.76 32.76 -21.58
N THR A 77 3.25 33.88 -22.10
CA THR A 77 2.72 35.21 -21.81
C THR A 77 1.88 35.70 -22.99
N PHE A 78 0.66 36.15 -22.73
CA PHE A 78 -0.21 36.77 -23.71
C PHE A 78 -0.95 37.96 -23.09
N ALA A 79 -1.49 38.86 -23.90
CA ALA A 79 -2.14 40.07 -23.43
C ALA A 79 -3.66 40.03 -23.63
N TYR A 80 -4.40 40.49 -22.62
CA TYR A 80 -5.82 40.77 -22.71
C TYR A 80 -6.03 42.25 -23.05
N PRO A 81 -6.66 42.59 -24.20
CA PRO A 81 -7.06 43.96 -24.50
C PRO A 81 -8.08 44.48 -23.48
N VAL A 82 -7.97 45.76 -23.13
CA VAL A 82 -8.96 46.45 -22.29
C VAL A 82 -10.12 46.91 -23.17
N GLU A 83 -11.36 46.63 -22.75
CA GLU A 83 -12.53 47.09 -23.51
C GLU A 83 -12.67 48.61 -23.39
N GLY A 84 -12.78 49.29 -24.53
CA GLY A 84 -12.98 50.74 -24.61
C GLY A 84 -11.71 51.59 -24.53
N ASP A 85 -10.51 50.99 -24.54
CA ASP A 85 -9.23 51.71 -24.50
C ASP A 85 -8.25 51.11 -25.54
N ASP A 86 -8.25 51.71 -26.75
CA ASP A 86 -7.46 51.24 -27.88
C ASP A 86 -5.96 51.42 -27.61
N GLY A 87 -5.28 50.29 -27.35
CA GLY A 87 -3.84 50.22 -27.11
C GLY A 87 -3.44 49.84 -25.68
N LEU A 88 -4.40 49.79 -24.75
CA LEU A 88 -4.15 49.32 -23.39
C LEU A 88 -4.38 47.81 -23.28
N GLU A 89 -3.39 47.09 -22.76
CA GLU A 89 -3.43 45.65 -22.64
C GLU A 89 -2.84 45.13 -21.33
N LEU A 90 -3.37 44.01 -20.84
CA LEU A 90 -2.96 43.38 -19.61
C LEU A 90 -2.23 42.06 -19.90
N PRO A 91 -0.89 41.98 -19.73
CA PRO A 91 -0.15 40.75 -19.92
C PRO A 91 -0.40 39.76 -18.77
N VAL A 92 -0.68 38.52 -19.13
CA VAL A 92 -0.91 37.39 -18.22
C VAL A 92 -0.02 36.22 -18.63
N ALA A 93 0.58 35.55 -17.66
CA ALA A 93 1.44 34.39 -17.87
C ALA A 93 0.72 33.10 -17.43
N THR A 94 0.84 32.02 -18.22
CA THR A 94 0.25 30.72 -17.88
C THR A 94 0.99 29.54 -18.50
N THR A 95 0.97 28.39 -17.82
CA THR A 95 1.43 27.11 -18.35
C THR A 95 0.35 26.37 -19.16
N ARG A 96 -0.88 26.89 -19.19
CA ARG A 96 -2.06 26.24 -19.78
C ARG A 96 -2.88 27.21 -20.65
N PRO A 97 -2.35 27.72 -21.77
CA PRO A 97 -3.07 28.71 -22.58
C PRO A 97 -4.38 28.14 -23.16
N GLU A 98 -4.50 26.83 -23.38
CA GLU A 98 -5.75 26.19 -23.80
C GLU A 98 -6.93 26.46 -22.85
N THR A 99 -6.65 26.67 -21.56
CA THR A 99 -7.68 26.93 -20.54
C THR A 99 -8.16 28.39 -20.53
N MET A 100 -7.51 29.30 -21.26
CA MET A 100 -7.88 30.72 -21.29
C MET A 100 -9.31 30.98 -21.79
N LEU A 101 -9.86 30.01 -22.53
CA LEU A 101 -11.21 30.06 -23.09
C LEU A 101 -12.28 29.88 -22.01
N GLY A 102 -11.91 29.39 -20.84
CA GLY A 102 -12.76 29.32 -19.64
C GLY A 102 -12.49 30.44 -18.63
N ASP A 103 -11.66 31.44 -18.99
CA ASP A 103 -11.34 32.54 -18.09
C ASP A 103 -12.56 33.43 -17.87
N VAL A 104 -12.88 33.68 -16.60
CA VAL A 104 -13.99 34.55 -16.19
C VAL A 104 -13.51 35.89 -15.60
N ALA A 105 -12.24 35.94 -15.18
CA ALA A 105 -11.62 37.12 -14.61
C ALA A 105 -10.10 37.06 -14.76
N VAL A 106 -9.45 38.18 -14.47
CA VAL A 106 -8.00 38.25 -14.23
C VAL A 106 -7.80 38.79 -12.82
N ALA A 107 -7.01 38.08 -12.02
CA ALA A 107 -6.66 38.47 -10.65
C ALA A 107 -5.30 39.18 -10.65
N VAL A 108 -5.24 40.34 -10.01
CA VAL A 108 -4.00 41.11 -9.79
C VAL A 108 -3.73 41.28 -8.30
N HIS A 109 -2.45 41.35 -7.96
CA HIS A 109 -2.04 41.60 -6.58
C HIS A 109 -2.44 43.03 -6.16
N PRO A 110 -3.16 43.23 -5.05
CA PRO A 110 -3.75 44.53 -4.69
C PRO A 110 -2.70 45.62 -4.42
N MET A 111 -1.51 45.22 -3.94
CA MET A 111 -0.40 46.14 -3.67
C MET A 111 0.56 46.32 -4.85
N ASP A 112 0.28 45.72 -6.02
CA ASP A 112 1.15 45.90 -7.19
C ASP A 112 0.84 47.24 -7.87
N PRO A 113 1.76 48.24 -7.80
CA PRO A 113 1.49 49.59 -8.29
C PRO A 113 1.23 49.62 -9.80
N ARG A 114 1.67 48.60 -10.56
CA ARG A 114 1.42 48.49 -12.00
C ARG A 114 -0.07 48.35 -12.33
N TYR A 115 -0.85 47.76 -11.42
CA TYR A 115 -2.25 47.37 -11.65
C TYR A 115 -3.28 48.14 -10.81
N GLN A 116 -2.83 49.06 -9.92
CA GLN A 116 -3.72 49.89 -9.10
C GLN A 116 -4.62 50.83 -9.93
N VAL A 117 -4.18 51.21 -11.13
CA VAL A 117 -4.92 52.12 -12.04
C VAL A 117 -6.05 51.42 -12.82
N TRP A 118 -6.20 50.10 -12.64
CA TRP A 118 -7.01 49.27 -13.54
C TRP A 118 -8.31 48.74 -12.90
N GLY A 119 -8.55 49.00 -11.61
CA GLY A 119 -9.71 48.49 -10.88
C GLY A 119 -11.05 48.83 -11.55
N GLY A 120 -11.90 47.81 -11.77
CA GLY A 120 -13.25 47.98 -12.32
C GLY A 120 -13.35 48.01 -13.85
N ARG A 121 -12.24 47.89 -14.58
CA ARG A 121 -12.27 47.81 -16.06
C ARG A 121 -12.65 46.42 -16.56
N SER A 122 -13.35 46.37 -17.70
CA SER A 122 -13.64 45.13 -18.43
C SER A 122 -12.52 44.81 -19.42
N LEU A 123 -12.17 43.53 -19.50
CA LEU A 123 -11.21 42.99 -20.46
C LEU A 123 -11.96 42.24 -21.55
N TRP A 124 -11.32 42.10 -22.71
CA TRP A 124 -11.87 41.43 -23.89
C TRP A 124 -12.62 40.15 -23.54
N GLY A 125 -13.85 40.04 -24.04
CA GLY A 125 -14.73 38.89 -23.80
C GLY A 125 -15.52 38.99 -22.50
N GLY A 126 -15.78 40.20 -22.01
CA GLY A 126 -16.59 40.45 -20.81
C GLY A 126 -15.96 39.99 -19.50
N ARG A 127 -14.63 39.84 -19.46
CA ARG A 127 -13.90 39.38 -18.26
C ARG A 127 -13.66 40.55 -17.32
N SER A 128 -13.93 40.36 -16.03
CA SER A 128 -13.68 41.41 -15.04
C SER A 128 -12.22 41.39 -14.57
N LEU A 129 -11.61 42.56 -14.42
CA LEU A 129 -10.32 42.71 -13.75
C LEU A 129 -10.54 42.87 -12.23
N TRP A 130 -9.91 42.01 -11.44
CA TRP A 130 -10.10 41.99 -9.99
C TRP A 130 -8.80 42.22 -9.22
N GLY A 131 -8.76 43.31 -8.44
CA GLY A 131 -7.66 43.61 -7.53
C GLY A 131 -7.99 43.14 -6.13
N GLY A 132 -7.20 42.23 -5.56
CA GLY A 132 -7.44 41.78 -4.18
C GLY A 132 -6.86 40.43 -3.77
N CYS A 133 -6.17 39.70 -4.65
CA CYS A 133 -5.60 38.40 -4.26
C CYS A 133 -4.12 38.54 -3.81
N GLY A 134 -3.88 38.42 -2.50
CA GLY A 134 -2.56 38.61 -1.87
C GLY A 134 -1.62 37.40 -1.92
N SER A 135 -2.00 36.30 -2.60
CA SER A 135 -1.25 35.03 -2.57
C SER A 135 -0.36 34.77 -3.80
N PHE A 136 -0.30 35.68 -4.77
CA PHE A 136 0.42 35.45 -6.02
C PHE A 136 1.79 36.12 -6.04
N LEU A 137 2.79 35.41 -6.58
CA LEU A 137 4.06 35.97 -7.03
C LEU A 137 3.73 37.09 -8.04
N GLY A 138 4.12 38.33 -7.72
CA GLY A 138 3.56 39.57 -8.30
C GLY A 138 3.28 39.55 -9.81
N GLY A 139 2.11 40.06 -10.21
CA GLY A 139 1.66 40.06 -11.60
C GLY A 139 0.14 39.99 -11.74
N ALA A 140 -0.31 39.70 -12.97
CA ALA A 140 -1.70 39.40 -13.32
C ALA A 140 -1.84 37.92 -13.70
N VAL A 141 -2.84 37.24 -13.14
CA VAL A 141 -3.08 35.79 -13.32
C VAL A 141 -4.50 35.57 -13.84
N LYS A 142 -4.66 34.73 -14.86
CA LYS A 142 -5.98 34.33 -15.34
C LYS A 142 -6.74 33.52 -14.29
N VAL A 143 -8.06 33.68 -14.23
CA VAL A 143 -8.94 32.94 -13.32
C VAL A 143 -9.82 32.00 -14.15
N THR A 144 -9.54 30.69 -14.08
CA THR A 144 -10.26 29.63 -14.79
C THR A 144 -10.88 28.62 -13.80
N PRO A 145 -12.08 28.89 -13.26
CA PRO A 145 -12.62 28.15 -12.12
C PRO A 145 -12.87 26.67 -12.38
N GLY A 146 -13.17 26.28 -13.62
CA GLY A 146 -13.40 24.89 -13.99
C GLY A 146 -12.16 24.01 -14.04
N HIS A 147 -10.96 24.57 -13.91
CA HIS A 147 -9.68 23.86 -14.15
C HIS A 147 -8.56 24.16 -13.14
N SER A 148 -8.84 24.87 -12.04
CA SER A 148 -7.85 25.25 -11.03
C SER A 148 -8.50 25.40 -9.65
N HIS A 149 -7.94 24.74 -8.62
CA HIS A 149 -8.46 24.80 -7.25
C HIS A 149 -8.42 26.21 -6.65
N PRO A 150 -7.31 26.98 -6.73
CA PRO A 150 -7.29 28.37 -6.31
C PRO A 150 -8.34 29.23 -7.04
N ASP A 151 -8.49 29.04 -8.35
CA ASP A 151 -9.41 29.84 -9.17
C ASP A 151 -10.87 29.52 -8.84
N LEU A 152 -11.19 28.25 -8.55
CA LEU A 152 -12.51 27.84 -8.10
C LEU A 152 -12.84 28.46 -6.73
N ALA A 153 -11.89 28.44 -5.79
CA ALA A 153 -12.08 29.04 -4.48
C ALA A 153 -12.35 30.55 -4.60
N LEU A 154 -11.56 31.25 -5.42
CA LEU A 154 -11.75 32.67 -5.73
C LEU A 154 -13.13 32.91 -6.38
N ALA A 155 -13.49 32.11 -7.39
CA ALA A 155 -14.77 32.26 -8.06
C ALA A 155 -15.97 32.05 -7.13
N ARG A 156 -15.91 31.07 -6.24
CA ARG A 156 -16.95 30.84 -5.23
C ARG A 156 -17.07 32.00 -4.25
N ALA A 157 -15.93 32.50 -3.76
CA ALA A 157 -15.91 33.63 -2.84
C ALA A 157 -16.52 34.91 -3.43
N HIS A 158 -16.48 35.06 -4.76
CA HIS A 158 -16.92 36.27 -5.46
C HIS A 158 -18.12 36.06 -6.40
N GLY A 159 -18.77 34.89 -6.37
CA GLY A 159 -19.93 34.59 -7.22
C GLY A 159 -19.64 34.61 -8.73
N LEU A 160 -18.40 34.31 -9.14
CA LEU A 160 -18.04 34.26 -10.57
C LEU A 160 -18.56 32.98 -11.23
N PRO A 161 -18.86 33.01 -12.55
CA PRO A 161 -19.32 31.83 -13.29
C PRO A 161 -18.32 30.66 -13.21
N LEU A 162 -18.83 29.44 -13.11
CA LEU A 162 -18.03 28.21 -13.07
C LEU A 162 -18.02 27.55 -14.45
N LEU A 163 -17.12 28.01 -15.32
CA LEU A 163 -17.00 27.51 -16.70
C LEU A 163 -15.93 26.41 -16.81
N SER A 164 -16.29 25.30 -17.46
CA SER A 164 -15.37 24.23 -17.87
C SER A 164 -15.31 24.19 -19.39
N VAL A 165 -14.11 24.14 -19.96
CA VAL A 165 -13.86 24.14 -21.41
C VAL A 165 -13.17 22.88 -21.91
N ILE A 166 -12.90 21.93 -21.01
CA ILE A 166 -12.35 20.60 -21.32
C ILE A 166 -13.38 19.56 -20.87
N GLY A 167 -13.69 18.62 -21.76
CA GLY A 167 -14.58 17.50 -21.51
C GLY A 167 -13.87 16.27 -20.94
N ASP A 168 -14.67 15.26 -20.65
CA ASP A 168 -14.28 14.03 -19.94
C ASP A 168 -13.21 13.22 -20.69
N ASP A 169 -13.19 13.33 -22.01
CA ASP A 169 -12.23 12.67 -22.90
C ASP A 169 -10.98 13.52 -23.19
N GLY A 170 -10.85 14.69 -22.55
CA GLY A 170 -9.72 15.60 -22.75
C GLY A 170 -9.81 16.44 -24.02
N THR A 171 -10.96 16.46 -24.69
CA THR A 171 -11.23 17.36 -25.82
C THR A 171 -11.87 18.66 -25.35
N MET A 172 -11.68 19.75 -26.12
CA MET A 172 -12.30 21.03 -25.79
C MET A 172 -13.82 20.97 -26.02
N CYS A 173 -14.58 21.54 -25.10
CA CYS A 173 -16.03 21.61 -25.13
C CYS A 173 -16.55 23.06 -24.94
N PRO A 174 -17.80 23.36 -25.34
CA PRO A 174 -18.42 24.65 -25.07
C PRO A 174 -18.45 24.96 -23.55
N PRO A 175 -18.24 26.23 -23.14
CA PRO A 175 -18.27 27.45 -23.96
C PRO A 175 -16.95 27.85 -24.64
N GLY A 176 -15.93 26.98 -24.72
CA GLY A 176 -14.56 27.31 -25.14
C GLY A 176 -14.31 27.70 -26.62
N GLY A 177 -15.28 28.28 -27.33
CA GLY A 177 -15.17 28.67 -28.73
C GLY A 177 -15.34 27.49 -29.70
N GLY A 178 -16.34 27.59 -30.59
CA GLY A 178 -16.73 26.47 -31.47
C GLY A 178 -15.64 25.93 -32.40
N TRP A 179 -14.62 26.73 -32.71
CA TRP A 179 -13.52 26.35 -33.60
C TRP A 179 -12.53 25.33 -32.99
N LEU A 180 -12.60 25.11 -31.67
CA LEU A 180 -11.81 24.09 -30.97
C LEU A 180 -12.64 22.90 -30.50
N GLN A 181 -13.96 22.90 -30.70
CA GLN A 181 -14.82 21.82 -30.21
C GLN A 181 -14.34 20.45 -30.72
N GLY A 182 -14.17 19.50 -29.79
CA GLY A 182 -13.68 18.14 -30.08
C GLY A 182 -12.17 18.05 -30.35
N VAL A 183 -11.43 19.16 -30.33
CA VAL A 183 -9.96 19.16 -30.46
C VAL A 183 -9.34 18.76 -29.12
N HIS A 184 -8.37 17.85 -29.15
CA HIS A 184 -7.62 17.43 -27.96
C HIS A 184 -6.96 18.64 -27.25
N ARG A 185 -7.05 18.75 -25.93
CA ARG A 185 -6.63 19.93 -25.14
C ARG A 185 -5.19 20.42 -25.42
N PHE A 186 -4.24 19.51 -25.64
CA PHE A 186 -2.86 19.90 -25.96
C PHE A 186 -2.65 20.28 -27.43
N VAL A 187 -3.49 19.80 -28.34
CA VAL A 187 -3.51 20.32 -29.72
C VAL A 187 -4.19 21.70 -29.72
N ALA A 188 -5.21 21.88 -28.89
CA ALA A 188 -5.85 23.17 -28.68
C ALA A 188 -4.88 24.20 -28.09
N ARG A 189 -3.95 23.80 -27.21
CA ARG A 189 -2.87 24.65 -26.70
C ARG A 189 -2.09 25.34 -27.84
N ASP A 190 -1.58 24.56 -28.78
CA ASP A 190 -0.78 25.09 -29.90
C ASP A 190 -1.61 25.98 -30.82
N LYS A 191 -2.86 25.58 -31.06
CA LYS A 191 -3.82 26.36 -31.85
C LYS A 191 -4.16 27.70 -31.18
N VAL A 192 -4.35 27.73 -29.87
CA VAL A 192 -4.61 28.95 -29.11
C VAL A 192 -3.40 29.88 -29.18
N VAL A 193 -2.19 29.37 -28.97
CA VAL A 193 -0.96 30.16 -29.09
C VAL A 193 -0.80 30.74 -30.51
N THR A 194 -1.07 29.93 -31.54
CA THR A 194 -1.05 30.39 -32.94
C THR A 194 -2.07 31.51 -33.17
N ALA A 195 -3.29 31.35 -32.67
CA ALA A 195 -4.36 32.34 -32.81
C ALA A 195 -4.07 33.63 -32.03
N LEU A 196 -3.37 33.56 -30.90
CA LEU A 196 -2.87 34.73 -30.16
C LEU A 196 -1.77 35.46 -30.93
N SER A 197 -0.85 34.72 -31.54
CA SER A 197 0.22 35.29 -32.38
C SER A 197 -0.34 36.00 -33.61
N GLN A 198 -1.31 35.39 -34.30
CA GLN A 198 -1.99 35.99 -35.46
C GLN A 198 -2.75 37.28 -35.11
N ARG A 199 -3.22 37.40 -33.86
CA ARG A 199 -3.88 38.61 -33.35
C ARG A 199 -2.91 39.62 -32.73
N GLY A 200 -1.61 39.35 -32.73
CA GLY A 200 -0.62 40.21 -32.09
C GLY A 200 -0.72 40.28 -30.57
N LEU A 201 -1.36 39.31 -29.91
CA LEU A 201 -1.57 39.26 -28.46
C LEU A 201 -0.56 38.36 -27.72
N TYR A 202 0.23 37.58 -28.45
CA TYR A 202 1.28 36.74 -27.87
C TYR A 202 2.51 37.59 -27.48
N ARG A 203 3.05 37.39 -26.27
CA ARG A 203 4.16 38.18 -25.71
C ARG A 203 5.43 37.35 -25.45
N GLY A 204 5.42 36.07 -25.78
CA GLY A 204 6.58 35.19 -25.68
C GLY A 204 6.33 33.96 -24.80
N THR A 205 7.30 33.06 -24.82
CA THR A 205 7.35 31.86 -23.98
C THR A 205 8.71 31.83 -23.29
N GLN A 206 8.71 31.45 -22.02
CA GLN A 206 9.92 31.33 -21.21
C GLN A 206 9.96 29.99 -20.48
N ASP A 207 11.17 29.56 -20.13
CA ASP A 207 11.41 28.34 -19.36
C ASP A 207 10.79 28.47 -17.96
N HIS A 208 10.15 27.40 -17.50
CA HIS A 208 9.48 27.39 -16.21
C HIS A 208 9.55 26.03 -15.54
N ALA A 209 10.23 25.97 -14.38
CA ALA A 209 10.20 24.79 -13.55
C ALA A 209 8.79 24.58 -12.97
N MET A 210 8.28 23.35 -13.05
CA MET A 210 6.93 23.01 -12.59
C MET A 210 6.84 21.56 -12.13
N THR A 211 5.73 21.19 -11.47
CA THR A 211 5.43 19.79 -11.16
C THR A 211 4.14 19.38 -11.84
N LEU A 212 4.20 18.35 -12.69
CA LEU A 212 3.01 17.81 -13.34
C LEU A 212 2.35 16.74 -12.47
N PRO A 213 1.01 16.79 -12.29
CA PRO A 213 0.27 15.70 -11.68
C PRO A 213 0.04 14.60 -12.72
N MET A 214 0.65 13.44 -12.53
CA MET A 214 0.53 12.30 -13.45
C MET A 214 -0.41 11.25 -12.87
N CYS A 215 -1.28 10.67 -13.71
CA CYS A 215 -2.05 9.50 -13.31
C CYS A 215 -1.12 8.28 -13.22
N SER A 216 -1.00 7.69 -12.02
CA SER A 216 -0.21 6.48 -11.77
C SER A 216 -0.59 5.28 -12.67
N ARG A 217 -1.82 5.23 -13.17
CA ARG A 217 -2.35 4.11 -13.96
C ARG A 217 -2.19 4.32 -15.47
N SER A 218 -2.61 5.47 -15.98
CA SER A 218 -2.62 5.74 -17.43
C SER A 218 -1.38 6.46 -17.93
N GLY A 219 -0.61 7.10 -17.04
CA GLY A 219 0.49 7.99 -17.43
C GLY A 219 0.03 9.30 -18.08
N ASP A 220 -1.28 9.60 -18.06
CA ASP A 220 -1.85 10.87 -18.53
C ASP A 220 -1.60 11.99 -17.49
N VAL A 221 -1.60 13.24 -17.95
CA VAL A 221 -1.58 14.40 -17.05
C VAL A 221 -2.98 14.60 -16.49
N ILE A 222 -3.10 14.68 -15.16
CA ILE A 222 -4.39 14.88 -14.49
C ILE A 222 -5.01 16.20 -14.94
N GLU A 223 -6.29 16.13 -15.32
CA GLU A 223 -7.15 17.31 -15.47
C GLU A 223 -7.86 17.59 -14.16
N TYR A 224 -8.11 18.86 -13.86
CA TYR A 224 -9.09 19.22 -12.84
C TYR A 224 -10.41 19.51 -13.56
N LEU A 225 -11.43 18.69 -13.28
CA LEU A 225 -12.77 18.85 -13.83
C LEU A 225 -13.80 19.03 -12.73
N LEU A 226 -14.73 19.97 -12.95
CA LEU A 226 -15.83 20.23 -12.02
C LEU A 226 -16.91 19.15 -12.20
N LYS A 227 -17.00 18.24 -11.23
CA LYS A 227 -17.88 17.05 -11.27
C LYS A 227 -18.73 16.94 -10.02
N ASP A 228 -19.98 16.50 -10.19
CA ASP A 228 -20.84 16.06 -9.10
C ASP A 228 -20.43 14.66 -8.67
N GLN A 229 -19.89 14.54 -7.46
CA GLN A 229 -19.33 13.28 -6.95
C GLN A 229 -19.68 13.10 -5.47
N TRP A 230 -19.51 11.87 -4.97
CA TRP A 230 -19.71 11.53 -3.56
C TRP A 230 -18.40 11.66 -2.80
N PHE A 231 -18.41 12.43 -1.72
CA PHE A 231 -17.24 12.72 -0.89
C PHE A 231 -17.46 12.29 0.54
N LEU A 232 -16.44 11.68 1.14
CA LEU A 232 -16.37 11.35 2.56
C LEU A 232 -15.53 12.39 3.31
N GLN A 233 -16.13 13.06 4.28
CA GLN A 233 -15.42 13.98 5.17
C GLN A 233 -14.46 13.21 6.08
N CYS A 234 -13.16 13.50 6.01
CA CYS A 234 -12.13 12.69 6.67
C CYS A 234 -11.51 13.32 7.92
N GLN A 235 -11.62 14.63 8.12
CA GLN A 235 -10.84 15.37 9.12
C GLN A 235 -11.01 14.83 10.55
N GLU A 236 -12.24 14.67 11.03
CA GLU A 236 -12.50 14.17 12.39
C GLU A 236 -12.02 12.73 12.58
N MET A 237 -12.25 11.86 11.58
CA MET A 237 -11.74 10.48 11.62
C MET A 237 -10.21 10.43 11.63
N ALA A 238 -9.57 11.30 10.84
CA ALA A 238 -8.12 11.39 10.74
C ALA A 238 -7.49 11.89 12.05
N GLN A 239 -8.14 12.84 12.72
CA GLN A 239 -7.68 13.32 14.03
C GLN A 239 -7.73 12.19 15.08
N ARG A 240 -8.80 11.40 15.12
CA ARG A 240 -8.88 10.22 16.01
C ARG A 240 -7.84 9.14 15.66
N ALA A 241 -7.56 8.95 14.37
CA ALA A 241 -6.53 8.02 13.89
C ALA A 241 -5.11 8.49 14.25
N ARG A 242 -4.85 9.80 14.19
CA ARG A 242 -3.61 10.42 14.70
C ARG A 242 -3.47 10.18 16.20
N GLU A 243 -4.51 10.45 16.97
CA GLU A 243 -4.50 10.28 18.44
C GLU A 243 -4.29 8.81 18.85
N ALA A 244 -4.80 7.85 18.08
CA ALA A 244 -4.55 6.44 18.33
C ALA A 244 -3.04 6.09 18.29
N VAL A 245 -2.29 6.67 17.34
CA VAL A 245 -0.83 6.50 17.26
C VAL A 245 -0.13 7.26 18.37
N VAL A 246 -0.48 8.53 18.59
CA VAL A 246 0.15 9.37 19.63
C VAL A 246 -0.03 8.79 21.03
N SER A 247 -1.19 8.19 21.33
CA SER A 247 -1.47 7.54 22.61
C SER A 247 -0.86 6.14 22.75
N GLY A 248 -0.28 5.57 21.69
CA GLY A 248 0.26 4.22 21.67
C GLY A 248 -0.78 3.10 21.57
N ARG A 249 -2.07 3.42 21.42
CA ARG A 249 -3.14 2.44 21.16
C ARG A 249 -3.00 1.75 19.81
N LEU A 250 -2.42 2.45 18.84
CA LEU A 250 -2.01 1.92 17.54
C LEU A 250 -0.49 2.09 17.40
N GLN A 251 0.24 1.00 17.18
CA GLN A 251 1.69 1.04 17.04
C GLN A 251 2.08 0.84 15.57
N LEU A 252 2.86 1.77 15.01
CA LEU A 252 3.44 1.64 13.68
C LEU A 252 4.88 1.14 13.81
N VAL A 253 5.18 0.03 13.14
CA VAL A 253 6.50 -0.61 13.15
C VAL A 253 7.05 -0.61 11.72
N PRO A 254 8.19 0.04 11.44
CA PRO A 254 9.02 0.81 12.38
C PRO A 254 8.47 2.19 12.77
N LYS A 255 8.88 2.70 13.93
CA LYS A 255 8.37 3.96 14.53
C LYS A 255 8.57 5.21 13.68
N PHE A 256 9.53 5.24 12.74
CA PHE A 256 9.76 6.43 11.92
C PHE A 256 8.55 6.79 11.03
N HIS A 257 7.67 5.82 10.75
CA HIS A 257 6.44 6.05 10.00
C HIS A 257 5.44 6.95 10.76
N GLU A 258 5.54 7.07 12.09
CA GLU A 258 4.67 7.92 12.90
C GLU A 258 4.74 9.39 12.46
N LYS A 259 5.91 9.86 12.01
CA LYS A 259 6.07 11.23 11.49
C LYS A 259 5.25 11.44 10.21
N ASN A 260 5.38 10.52 9.25
CA ASN A 260 4.65 10.60 7.99
C ASN A 260 3.14 10.42 8.22
N TRP A 261 2.76 9.53 9.13
CA TRP A 261 1.38 9.36 9.58
C TRP A 261 0.77 10.66 10.10
N LYS A 262 1.45 11.32 11.04
CA LYS A 262 1.01 12.60 11.59
C LYS A 262 0.83 13.65 10.50
N THR A 263 1.85 13.87 9.67
CA THR A 263 1.78 14.86 8.59
C THR A 263 0.61 14.60 7.66
N TRP A 264 0.34 13.34 7.31
CA TRP A 264 -0.77 13.02 6.41
C TRP A 264 -2.13 13.24 7.07
N MET A 265 -2.31 12.80 8.33
CA MET A 265 -3.56 12.99 9.07
C MET A 265 -3.90 14.47 9.27
N ASP A 266 -2.89 15.32 9.43
CA ASP A 266 -3.06 16.77 9.63
C ASP A 266 -3.52 17.50 8.37
N ASN A 267 -3.30 16.92 7.18
CA ASN A 267 -3.53 17.57 5.90
C ASN A 267 -4.51 16.80 5.00
N VAL A 268 -5.16 15.76 5.51
CA VAL A 268 -6.08 14.95 4.69
C VAL A 268 -7.31 15.79 4.31
N GLY A 269 -7.67 15.73 3.03
CA GLY A 269 -8.90 16.33 2.50
C GLY A 269 -10.09 15.37 2.50
N ASP A 270 -11.24 15.85 2.03
CA ASP A 270 -12.40 15.00 1.77
C ASP A 270 -12.06 13.97 0.68
N TRP A 271 -12.41 12.72 0.90
CA TRP A 271 -12.11 11.63 -0.02
C TRP A 271 -13.23 11.46 -1.05
N CYS A 272 -12.93 11.68 -2.33
CA CYS A 272 -13.84 11.35 -3.44
C CYS A 272 -14.02 9.83 -3.55
N LEU A 273 -15.23 9.34 -3.28
CA LEU A 273 -15.59 7.92 -3.27
C LEU A 273 -16.06 7.41 -4.64
N SER A 274 -16.76 8.21 -5.43
CA SER A 274 -17.36 7.74 -6.69
C SER A 274 -16.35 7.69 -7.85
N ARG A 275 -16.54 6.73 -8.75
CA ARG A 275 -15.67 6.43 -9.90
C ARG A 275 -16.54 6.08 -11.10
N GLN A 276 -16.14 6.54 -12.28
CA GLN A 276 -16.83 6.32 -13.55
C GLN A 276 -16.30 5.04 -14.22
N LEU A 277 -16.20 3.98 -13.43
CA LEU A 277 -15.67 2.69 -13.83
C LEU A 277 -16.78 1.65 -13.90
N TRP A 278 -16.55 0.60 -14.67
CA TRP A 278 -17.52 -0.50 -14.82
C TRP A 278 -17.38 -1.55 -13.72
N TRP A 279 -16.20 -1.60 -13.08
CA TRP A 279 -15.88 -2.57 -12.05
C TRP A 279 -15.80 -1.91 -10.69
N GLY A 280 -16.71 -2.32 -9.80
CA GLY A 280 -16.77 -1.86 -8.41
C GLY A 280 -18.18 -2.03 -7.85
N HIS A 281 -18.36 -1.68 -6.58
CA HIS A 281 -19.68 -1.64 -5.95
C HIS A 281 -20.45 -0.43 -6.44
N ARG A 282 -21.63 -0.60 -7.05
CA ARG A 282 -22.47 0.54 -7.43
C ARG A 282 -22.79 1.39 -6.20
N VAL A 283 -22.76 2.71 -6.35
CA VAL A 283 -23.13 3.62 -5.26
C VAL A 283 -24.59 3.35 -4.88
N PRO A 284 -24.92 3.11 -3.60
CA PRO A 284 -26.29 2.81 -3.16
C PRO A 284 -27.11 4.11 -3.00
N ALA A 285 -27.11 4.92 -4.05
CA ALA A 285 -27.81 6.19 -4.15
C ALA A 285 -28.70 6.21 -5.39
N TYR A 286 -29.88 6.80 -5.26
CA TYR A 286 -30.95 6.75 -6.24
C TYR A 286 -31.44 8.16 -6.53
N LYS A 287 -31.40 8.55 -7.79
CA LYS A 287 -32.00 9.78 -8.28
C LYS A 287 -33.51 9.61 -8.36
N VAL A 288 -34.26 10.58 -7.84
CA VAL A 288 -35.72 10.49 -7.72
C VAL A 288 -36.41 11.27 -8.84
N GLY A 289 -37.27 10.57 -9.58
CA GLY A 289 -38.27 11.13 -10.46
C GLY A 289 -39.67 10.97 -9.86
N VAL A 290 -40.58 11.90 -10.14
CA VAL A 290 -41.98 11.80 -9.71
C VAL A 290 -42.89 11.94 -10.91
N SER A 291 -43.53 10.85 -11.32
CA SER A 291 -44.53 10.85 -12.39
C SER A 291 -45.54 9.71 -12.22
N PRO A 292 -46.77 9.87 -12.75
CA PRO A 292 -47.67 8.75 -12.93
C PRO A 292 -47.02 7.67 -13.81
N PRO A 293 -47.33 6.37 -13.57
CA PRO A 293 -46.76 5.27 -14.34
C PRO A 293 -46.91 5.46 -15.85
N GLY A 294 -45.80 5.40 -16.60
CA GLY A 294 -45.79 5.48 -18.07
C GLY A 294 -45.60 6.88 -18.66
N SER A 295 -45.14 7.86 -17.87
CA SER A 295 -44.75 9.19 -18.35
C SER A 295 -43.32 9.52 -17.92
N ASP A 296 -42.56 10.23 -18.76
CA ASP A 296 -41.18 10.60 -18.44
C ASP A 296 -41.17 11.46 -17.17
N PRO A 297 -40.52 11.00 -16.07
CA PRO A 297 -40.50 11.76 -14.83
C PRO A 297 -39.70 13.04 -15.00
N PRO A 298 -40.21 14.20 -14.55
CA PRO A 298 -39.37 15.35 -14.31
C PRO A 298 -38.34 15.02 -13.22
N ASP A 299 -37.10 15.37 -13.49
CA ASP A 299 -36.01 15.27 -12.52
C ASP A 299 -36.27 16.22 -11.34
N THR A 300 -36.42 15.66 -10.14
CA THR A 300 -36.63 16.45 -8.92
C THR A 300 -35.34 17.08 -8.40
N GLY A 301 -34.17 16.63 -8.88
CA GLY A 301 -32.86 16.94 -8.32
C GLY A 301 -32.55 16.23 -7.00
N LEU A 302 -33.49 15.44 -6.46
CA LEU A 302 -33.34 14.72 -5.20
C LEU A 302 -32.57 13.41 -5.38
N TRP A 303 -31.70 13.13 -4.43
CA TRP A 303 -31.00 11.85 -4.28
C TRP A 303 -31.34 11.21 -2.94
N VAL A 304 -31.64 9.91 -2.95
CA VAL A 304 -31.89 9.10 -1.76
C VAL A 304 -30.83 8.02 -1.64
N VAL A 305 -30.26 7.82 -0.45
CA VAL A 305 -29.27 6.78 -0.16
C VAL A 305 -29.92 5.69 0.70
N ALA A 306 -29.92 4.45 0.22
CA ALA A 306 -30.62 3.33 0.85
C ALA A 306 -29.96 1.98 0.56
N ARG A 307 -30.26 0.96 1.37
CA ARG A 307 -29.69 -0.40 1.23
C ARG A 307 -30.32 -1.19 0.09
N SER A 308 -31.51 -0.80 -0.32
CA SER A 308 -32.30 -1.46 -1.37
C SER A 308 -33.14 -0.43 -2.11
N GLU A 309 -33.62 -0.81 -3.29
CA GLU A 309 -34.51 0.03 -4.07
C GLU A 309 -35.86 0.26 -3.37
N ASP A 310 -36.38 -0.75 -2.67
CA ASP A 310 -37.62 -0.61 -1.89
C ASP A 310 -37.46 0.41 -0.75
N GLU A 311 -36.37 0.34 0.01
CA GLU A 311 -36.06 1.33 1.05
C GLU A 311 -35.88 2.73 0.45
N ALA A 312 -35.25 2.85 -0.73
CA ALA A 312 -35.12 4.12 -1.43
C ALA A 312 -36.47 4.69 -1.86
N ARG A 313 -37.39 3.83 -2.32
CA ARG A 313 -38.71 4.19 -2.84
C ARG A 313 -39.60 4.72 -1.73
N ASP A 314 -39.60 4.06 -0.58
CA ASP A 314 -40.37 4.50 0.60
C ASP A 314 -39.86 5.85 1.12
N GLU A 315 -38.54 6.04 1.18
CA GLU A 315 -37.94 7.30 1.62
C GLU A 315 -38.20 8.43 0.62
N ALA A 316 -38.08 8.16 -0.68
CA ALA A 316 -38.39 9.11 -1.75
C ALA A 316 -39.88 9.52 -1.72
N ALA A 317 -40.80 8.57 -1.57
CA ALA A 317 -42.23 8.84 -1.42
C ALA A 317 -42.52 9.79 -0.26
N ARG A 318 -41.86 9.57 0.88
CA ARG A 318 -41.96 10.42 2.07
C ARG A 318 -41.45 11.84 1.81
N LEU A 319 -40.28 11.98 1.18
CA LEU A 319 -39.66 13.28 0.90
C LEU A 319 -40.43 14.08 -0.16
N CYS A 320 -40.89 13.42 -1.22
CA CYS A 320 -41.64 14.04 -2.32
C CYS A 320 -43.12 14.22 -2.01
N ARG A 321 -43.63 13.65 -0.91
CA ARG A 321 -45.06 13.62 -0.56
C ARG A 321 -45.92 13.04 -1.70
N ALA A 322 -45.41 11.99 -2.34
CA ALA A 322 -46.04 11.29 -3.46
C ALA A 322 -46.20 9.81 -3.08
N PRO A 323 -47.20 9.08 -3.64
CA PRO A 323 -47.34 7.66 -3.35
C PRO A 323 -46.17 6.87 -3.96
N PRO A 324 -45.71 5.76 -3.35
CA PRO A 324 -44.55 4.98 -3.83
C PRO A 324 -44.64 4.50 -5.29
N ARG A 325 -45.86 4.34 -5.81
CA ARG A 325 -46.13 3.95 -7.21
C ARG A 325 -45.83 5.05 -8.24
N ASP A 326 -45.77 6.30 -7.80
CA ASP A 326 -45.46 7.47 -8.64
C ASP A 326 -43.97 7.86 -8.52
N ILE A 327 -43.18 7.08 -7.79
CA ILE A 327 -41.74 7.28 -7.63
C ILE A 327 -41.00 6.47 -8.68
N GLU A 328 -40.18 7.14 -9.47
CA GLU A 328 -39.19 6.49 -10.33
C GLU A 328 -37.79 6.68 -9.73
N LEU A 329 -37.01 5.60 -9.73
CA LEU A 329 -35.66 5.59 -9.17
C LEU A 329 -34.65 5.21 -10.25
N GLN A 330 -33.62 6.04 -10.39
CA GLN A 330 -32.45 5.69 -11.18
C GLN A 330 -31.25 5.60 -10.24
N GLN A 331 -30.75 4.38 -10.01
CA GLN A 331 -29.53 4.21 -9.22
C GLN A 331 -28.34 4.88 -9.93
N ASP A 332 -27.48 5.53 -9.16
CA ASP A 332 -26.25 6.15 -9.64
C ASP A 332 -25.43 5.16 -10.51
N PRO A 333 -25.03 5.54 -11.73
CA PRO A 333 -24.21 4.69 -12.58
C PRO A 333 -22.77 4.55 -12.07
N ASP A 334 -22.31 5.43 -11.18
CA ASP A 334 -20.97 5.37 -10.61
C ASP A 334 -20.78 4.14 -9.71
N VAL A 335 -19.53 3.71 -9.61
CA VAL A 335 -19.07 2.71 -8.64
C VAL A 335 -18.23 3.36 -7.56
N LEU A 336 -18.12 2.70 -6.41
CA LEU A 336 -17.29 3.12 -5.30
C LEU A 336 -15.82 2.79 -5.55
N ASP A 337 -14.95 3.65 -5.05
CA ASP A 337 -13.50 3.47 -5.01
C ASP A 337 -13.16 2.10 -4.39
N THR A 338 -12.27 1.37 -5.04
CA THR A 338 -11.80 0.07 -4.54
C THR A 338 -11.26 0.20 -3.12
N TRP A 339 -10.57 1.30 -2.81
CA TRP A 339 -10.05 1.57 -1.47
C TRP A 339 -11.14 1.72 -0.41
N PHE A 340 -12.35 2.15 -0.78
CA PHE A 340 -13.49 2.21 0.15
C PHE A 340 -13.88 0.80 0.60
N SER A 341 -14.05 -0.13 -0.33
CA SER A 341 -14.34 -1.52 0.02
C SER A 341 -13.19 -2.20 0.78
N SER A 342 -11.94 -2.01 0.34
CA SER A 342 -10.76 -2.58 0.98
C SER A 342 -10.57 -2.06 2.41
N ALA A 343 -10.94 -0.81 2.69
CA ALA A 343 -10.87 -0.23 4.02
C ALA A 343 -11.82 -0.89 5.04
N LEU A 344 -12.84 -1.62 4.58
CA LEU A 344 -13.76 -2.36 5.46
C LEU A 344 -13.27 -3.78 5.78
N PHE A 345 -12.21 -4.24 5.10
CA PHE A 345 -11.78 -5.64 5.14
C PHE A 345 -11.61 -6.25 6.54
N PRO A 346 -11.03 -5.57 7.55
CA PRO A 346 -10.78 -6.16 8.87
C PRO A 346 -12.03 -6.66 9.60
N PHE A 347 -13.20 -6.07 9.31
CA PHE A 347 -14.46 -6.43 9.95
C PHE A 347 -15.49 -6.97 8.97
N ALA A 348 -15.53 -6.49 7.72
CA ALA A 348 -16.43 -7.00 6.69
C ALA A 348 -16.10 -8.46 6.32
N ALA A 349 -14.82 -8.84 6.26
CA ALA A 349 -14.42 -10.23 5.99
C ALA A 349 -14.80 -11.20 7.13
N LEU A 350 -15.03 -10.66 8.34
CA LEU A 350 -15.52 -11.42 9.50
C LEU A 350 -17.05 -11.39 9.60
N GLY A 351 -17.73 -10.79 8.63
CA GLY A 351 -19.17 -10.79 8.51
C GLY A 351 -19.87 -9.56 9.09
N TRP A 352 -19.18 -8.46 9.41
CA TRP A 352 -19.86 -7.19 9.65
C TRP A 352 -20.61 -6.75 8.38
N PRO A 353 -21.82 -6.16 8.47
CA PRO A 353 -22.50 -5.67 9.68
C PRO A 353 -23.24 -6.73 10.49
N GLU A 354 -23.31 -7.97 10.01
CA GLU A 354 -23.86 -9.08 10.78
C GLU A 354 -22.96 -9.37 12.00
N GLU A 355 -23.53 -9.48 13.22
CA GLU A 355 -22.78 -9.75 14.46
C GLU A 355 -22.35 -11.22 14.58
N THR A 356 -21.59 -11.71 13.60
CA THR A 356 -21.24 -13.12 13.51
C THR A 356 -20.36 -13.57 14.69
N PRO A 357 -20.31 -14.88 14.97
CA PRO A 357 -19.35 -15.43 15.96
C PRO A 357 -17.89 -15.11 15.61
N ASP A 358 -17.54 -15.08 14.32
CA ASP A 358 -16.17 -14.77 13.88
C ASP A 358 -15.83 -13.31 14.14
N LEU A 359 -16.74 -12.37 13.85
CA LEU A 359 -16.54 -10.95 14.17
C LEU A 359 -16.29 -10.76 15.67
N ARG A 360 -17.14 -11.34 16.53
CA ARG A 360 -17.00 -11.23 17.99
C ARG A 360 -15.73 -11.87 18.54
N ARG A 361 -15.22 -12.90 17.87
CA ARG A 361 -14.04 -13.65 18.34
C ARG A 361 -12.72 -13.05 17.88
N PHE A 362 -12.67 -12.51 16.66
CA PHE A 362 -11.42 -12.16 15.98
C PHE A 362 -11.25 -10.66 15.70
N TYR A 363 -12.28 -9.82 15.92
CA TYR A 363 -12.19 -8.37 15.80
C TYR A 363 -12.28 -7.69 17.17
N PRO A 364 -11.44 -6.68 17.48
CA PRO A 364 -10.28 -6.20 16.71
C PRO A 364 -9.16 -7.23 16.51
N THR A 365 -8.38 -7.08 15.44
CA THR A 365 -7.20 -7.94 15.20
C THR A 365 -5.97 -7.41 15.93
N THR A 366 -4.89 -8.21 16.02
CA THR A 366 -3.67 -7.79 16.73
C THR A 366 -2.70 -7.04 15.82
N LEU A 367 -2.39 -7.63 14.65
CA LEU A 367 -1.32 -7.21 13.75
C LEU A 367 -1.81 -7.15 12.31
N LEU A 368 -1.59 -6.02 11.64
CA LEU A 368 -1.63 -5.90 10.18
C LEU A 368 -0.19 -5.88 9.63
N GLU A 369 0.12 -6.75 8.69
CA GLU A 369 1.38 -6.71 7.94
C GLU A 369 1.10 -6.24 6.51
N THR A 370 1.88 -5.28 6.02
CA THR A 370 1.72 -4.72 4.66
C THR A 370 2.96 -3.92 4.24
N GLY A 371 3.10 -3.66 2.95
CA GLY A 371 4.12 -2.76 2.41
C GLY A 371 3.93 -1.32 2.89
N SER A 372 5.04 -0.62 3.10
CA SER A 372 5.04 0.79 3.54
C SER A 372 4.36 1.75 2.55
N ASP A 373 4.23 1.35 1.28
CA ASP A 373 3.51 2.11 0.26
C ASP A 373 2.00 2.14 0.47
N LEU A 374 1.42 1.18 1.20
CA LEU A 374 -0.03 1.11 1.46
C LEU A 374 -0.47 1.83 2.75
N LEU A 375 0.45 2.49 3.45
CA LEU A 375 0.18 3.19 4.71
C LEU A 375 -1.00 4.17 4.59
N PHE A 376 -1.07 4.94 3.49
CA PHE A 376 -2.11 5.95 3.29
C PHE A 376 -3.27 5.48 2.41
N PHE A 377 -3.02 4.56 1.47
CA PHE A 377 -4.07 4.00 0.61
C PHE A 377 -5.01 3.09 1.38
N TRP A 378 -4.47 2.32 2.34
CA TRP A 378 -5.20 1.24 2.96
C TRP A 378 -5.21 1.33 4.49
N VAL A 379 -4.05 1.39 5.14
CA VAL A 379 -3.95 1.36 6.62
C VAL A 379 -4.70 2.53 7.24
N ALA A 380 -4.43 3.74 6.78
CA ALA A 380 -5.13 4.96 7.21
C ALA A 380 -6.64 4.85 7.06
N ARG A 381 -7.11 4.34 5.91
CA ARG A 381 -8.54 4.20 5.61
C ARG A 381 -9.21 3.14 6.50
N MET A 382 -8.55 2.01 6.75
CA MET A 382 -9.02 0.98 7.69
C MET A 382 -9.14 1.52 9.11
N VAL A 383 -8.18 2.32 9.57
CA VAL A 383 -8.21 2.90 10.91
C VAL A 383 -9.37 3.89 11.04
N MET A 384 -9.51 4.81 10.08
CA MET A 384 -10.59 5.79 10.07
C MET A 384 -11.97 5.12 10.05
N LEU A 385 -12.22 4.24 9.07
CA LEU A 385 -13.53 3.59 8.92
C LEU A 385 -13.80 2.54 10.00
N GLY A 386 -12.78 1.83 10.47
CA GLY A 386 -12.93 0.89 11.60
C GLY A 386 -13.42 1.61 12.85
N GLN A 387 -12.78 2.73 13.20
CA GLN A 387 -13.20 3.52 14.36
C GLN A 387 -14.60 4.14 14.16
N GLU A 388 -14.91 4.65 12.98
CA GLU A 388 -16.21 5.29 12.69
C GLU A 388 -17.36 4.28 12.68
N LEU A 389 -17.20 3.12 12.04
CA LEU A 389 -18.29 2.17 11.82
C LEU A 389 -18.47 1.15 12.95
N THR A 390 -17.41 0.88 13.71
CA THR A 390 -17.41 -0.16 14.76
C THR A 390 -17.11 0.38 16.16
N GLY A 391 -16.59 1.61 16.28
CA GLY A 391 -16.12 2.17 17.55
C GLY A 391 -14.75 1.65 18.01
N HIS A 392 -14.13 0.72 17.28
CA HIS A 392 -12.85 0.10 17.64
C HIS A 392 -11.75 0.39 16.61
N LEU A 393 -10.50 0.35 17.06
CA LEU A 393 -9.37 0.26 16.13
C LEU A 393 -9.43 -1.10 15.42
N PRO A 394 -9.14 -1.18 14.11
CA PRO A 394 -9.17 -2.46 13.39
C PRO A 394 -8.05 -3.42 13.81
N PHE A 395 -6.92 -2.86 14.24
CA PHE A 395 -5.73 -3.58 14.71
C PHE A 395 -4.97 -2.74 15.74
N SER A 396 -4.21 -3.39 16.62
CA SER A 396 -3.35 -2.71 17.61
C SER A 396 -1.94 -2.39 17.10
N GLN A 397 -1.45 -3.13 16.10
CA GLN A 397 -0.10 -2.98 15.55
C GLN A 397 -0.12 -3.08 14.02
N VAL A 398 0.77 -2.32 13.38
CA VAL A 398 1.01 -2.37 11.93
C VAL A 398 2.49 -2.59 11.67
N LEU A 399 2.84 -3.71 11.05
CA LEU A 399 4.17 -3.99 10.54
C LEU A 399 4.26 -3.56 9.08
N LEU A 400 5.00 -2.49 8.84
CA LEU A 400 5.27 -1.92 7.53
C LEU A 400 6.60 -2.45 7.01
N HIS A 401 6.55 -3.42 6.10
CA HIS A 401 7.75 -3.98 5.49
C HIS A 401 8.19 -3.15 4.28
N SER A 402 9.48 -3.22 3.96
CA SER A 402 10.06 -2.58 2.78
C SER A 402 9.55 -3.21 1.47
N LEU A 403 9.69 -2.47 0.37
CA LEU A 403 9.34 -2.98 -0.95
C LEU A 403 10.49 -3.79 -1.56
N VAL A 404 10.15 -4.82 -2.33
CA VAL A 404 11.12 -5.53 -3.16
C VAL A 404 11.31 -4.77 -4.47
N ARG A 405 12.56 -4.49 -4.80
CA ARG A 405 13.02 -3.76 -5.98
C ARG A 405 13.84 -4.65 -6.89
N ASP A 406 13.94 -4.25 -8.15
CA ASP A 406 14.85 -4.91 -9.08
C ASP A 406 16.32 -4.66 -8.70
N ALA A 407 17.24 -5.33 -9.40
CA ALA A 407 18.68 -5.22 -9.14
C ALA A 407 19.22 -3.78 -9.30
N ALA A 408 18.54 -2.93 -10.08
CA ALA A 408 18.88 -1.53 -10.29
C ALA A 408 18.26 -0.60 -9.22
N GLY A 409 17.49 -1.13 -8.26
CA GLY A 409 16.82 -0.33 -7.23
C GLY A 409 15.54 0.36 -7.70
N ARG A 410 14.93 -0.08 -8.81
CA ARG A 410 13.62 0.42 -9.25
C ARG A 410 12.51 -0.42 -8.63
N LYS A 411 11.37 0.21 -8.31
CA LYS A 411 10.16 -0.51 -7.85
C LYS A 411 9.80 -1.55 -8.91
N MET A 412 9.56 -2.79 -8.48
CA MET A 412 9.07 -3.81 -9.42
C MET A 412 7.61 -3.53 -9.74
N SER A 413 7.28 -3.40 -11.03
CA SER A 413 5.92 -3.18 -11.49
C SER A 413 5.69 -3.82 -12.86
N LYS A 414 4.46 -4.26 -13.11
CA LYS A 414 4.07 -4.83 -14.41
C LYS A 414 4.30 -3.83 -15.55
N SER A 415 4.08 -2.54 -15.31
CA SER A 415 4.29 -1.48 -16.30
C SER A 415 5.75 -1.32 -16.72
N LEU A 416 6.70 -1.52 -15.80
CA LEU A 416 8.14 -1.48 -16.11
C LEU A 416 8.67 -2.80 -16.69
N GLY A 417 7.87 -3.86 -16.68
CA GLY A 417 8.27 -5.19 -17.15
C GLY A 417 9.40 -5.82 -16.34
N ASN A 418 9.71 -5.29 -15.15
CA ASN A 418 10.80 -5.74 -14.28
C ASN A 418 10.34 -6.65 -13.14
N VAL A 419 9.18 -7.30 -13.31
CA VAL A 419 8.63 -8.25 -12.33
C VAL A 419 9.26 -9.62 -12.50
N VAL A 420 9.63 -10.25 -11.40
CA VAL A 420 10.03 -11.66 -11.36
C VAL A 420 8.88 -12.47 -10.79
N ASP A 421 8.41 -13.49 -11.52
CA ASP A 421 7.40 -14.42 -10.99
C ASP A 421 8.05 -15.27 -9.87
N PRO A 422 7.50 -15.30 -8.65
CA PRO A 422 8.01 -16.16 -7.58
C PRO A 422 8.11 -17.64 -7.97
N ARG A 423 7.25 -18.12 -8.89
CA ARG A 423 7.27 -19.50 -9.38
C ARG A 423 8.53 -19.81 -10.17
N ASP A 424 9.07 -18.85 -10.92
CA ASP A 424 10.31 -19.02 -11.67
C ASP A 424 11.51 -19.21 -10.74
N VAL A 425 11.48 -18.52 -9.59
CA VAL A 425 12.49 -18.69 -8.53
C VAL A 425 12.36 -20.08 -7.88
N ILE A 426 11.14 -20.55 -7.64
CA ILE A 426 10.88 -21.86 -7.01
C ILE A 426 11.26 -23.02 -7.93
N SER A 427 10.87 -22.96 -9.21
CA SER A 427 11.10 -24.02 -10.20
C SER A 427 12.53 -24.02 -10.76
N GLY A 428 13.25 -22.91 -10.63
CA GLY A 428 14.62 -22.76 -11.09
C GLY A 428 14.67 -22.45 -12.59
N ALA A 429 14.14 -21.30 -12.99
CA ALA A 429 14.28 -20.78 -14.34
C ALA A 429 15.75 -20.40 -14.65
N SER A 430 16.19 -20.68 -15.87
CA SER A 430 17.51 -20.27 -16.36
C SER A 430 17.54 -18.74 -16.54
N LEU A 431 18.26 -18.04 -15.66
CA LEU A 431 18.48 -16.61 -15.76
C LEU A 431 19.45 -16.29 -16.91
N GLN A 432 19.06 -15.41 -17.83
CA GLN A 432 20.01 -14.65 -18.63
C GLN A 432 20.26 -13.31 -17.93
N VAL A 433 21.16 -13.24 -16.94
CA VAL A 433 21.35 -12.00 -16.16
C VAL A 433 22.83 -11.69 -15.88
N GLY A 434 23.20 -10.43 -16.11
CA GLY A 434 24.46 -9.77 -15.72
C GLY A 434 24.56 -9.44 -14.21
N PRO A 435 25.57 -8.66 -13.77
CA PRO A 435 26.11 -8.78 -12.41
C PRO A 435 25.31 -8.09 -11.28
N THR A 436 25.43 -8.71 -10.09
CA THR A 436 24.85 -8.45 -8.76
C THR A 436 25.30 -7.15 -8.06
N ILE A 437 24.42 -6.53 -7.24
CA ILE A 437 24.79 -5.58 -6.14
C ILE A 437 23.98 -5.86 -4.85
N THR A 438 24.63 -5.56 -3.72
CA THR A 438 24.49 -5.87 -2.27
C THR A 438 23.23 -5.49 -1.47
N ASN A 439 23.06 -6.21 -0.34
CA ASN A 439 22.05 -6.09 0.76
C ASN A 439 22.04 -4.75 1.52
N VAL A 440 20.86 -4.36 2.02
CA VAL A 440 20.66 -3.25 3.00
C VAL A 440 19.67 -3.68 4.11
N ALA A 441 19.81 -3.05 5.29
CA ALA A 441 19.11 -3.32 6.55
C ALA A 441 17.64 -2.86 6.58
N LEU A 442 16.90 -3.27 7.62
CA LEU A 442 15.49 -2.86 7.84
C LEU A 442 15.36 -1.33 7.85
N GLY A 443 14.53 -0.82 6.95
CA GLY A 443 14.30 0.61 6.73
C GLY A 443 14.53 1.02 5.27
N ASP A 444 15.37 0.29 4.54
CA ASP A 444 15.61 0.49 3.11
C ASP A 444 14.94 -0.61 2.26
N ASP A 445 14.68 -0.30 0.99
CA ASP A 445 14.06 -1.24 0.06
C ASP A 445 14.97 -2.42 -0.31
N ILE A 446 14.37 -3.61 -0.45
CA ILE A 446 15.08 -4.87 -0.65
C ILE A 446 15.34 -5.05 -2.14
N ARG A 447 16.61 -5.04 -2.57
CA ARG A 447 16.96 -5.40 -3.94
C ARG A 447 16.97 -6.92 -4.08
N LEU A 448 16.25 -7.44 -5.07
CA LEU A 448 16.25 -8.87 -5.35
C LEU A 448 17.65 -9.30 -5.82
N ASP A 449 18.32 -10.12 -5.02
CA ASP A 449 19.61 -10.73 -5.33
C ASP A 449 19.47 -12.25 -5.49
N VAL A 450 19.79 -12.74 -6.68
CA VAL A 450 19.82 -14.17 -7.00
C VAL A 450 20.86 -14.90 -6.14
N GLY A 451 21.98 -14.24 -5.81
CA GLY A 451 23.01 -14.80 -4.92
C GLY A 451 22.45 -15.13 -3.54
N ALA A 452 21.68 -14.22 -2.94
CA ALA A 452 20.98 -14.45 -1.68
C ALA A 452 20.01 -15.65 -1.74
N VAL A 453 19.26 -15.80 -2.83
CA VAL A 453 18.36 -16.96 -3.04
C VAL A 453 19.15 -18.27 -3.09
N LEU A 454 20.26 -18.30 -3.84
CA LEU A 454 21.14 -19.48 -3.93
C LEU A 454 21.76 -19.83 -2.57
N ASN A 455 22.17 -18.82 -1.79
CA ASN A 455 22.68 -19.03 -0.44
C ASN A 455 21.62 -19.68 0.48
N GLN A 456 20.37 -19.25 0.38
CA GLN A 456 19.27 -19.87 1.14
C GLN A 456 19.03 -21.33 0.71
N ARG A 457 19.12 -21.63 -0.59
CA ARG A 457 19.09 -23.02 -1.08
C ARG A 457 20.24 -23.86 -0.51
N HIS A 458 21.45 -23.31 -0.45
CA HIS A 458 22.60 -24.01 0.14
C HIS A 458 22.40 -24.28 1.64
N PHE A 459 21.81 -23.33 2.38
CA PHE A 459 21.41 -23.54 3.76
C PHE A 459 20.42 -24.70 3.91
N CYS A 460 19.34 -24.73 3.12
CA CYS A 460 18.37 -25.82 3.14
C CYS A 460 19.02 -27.19 2.88
N ASN A 461 19.93 -27.27 1.90
CA ASN A 461 20.70 -28.48 1.61
C ASN A 461 21.61 -28.89 2.78
N LYS A 462 22.17 -27.94 3.52
CA LYS A 462 23.00 -28.23 4.70
C LYS A 462 22.16 -28.85 5.83
N VAL A 463 20.98 -28.29 6.10
CA VAL A 463 20.01 -28.86 7.07
C VAL A 463 19.60 -30.27 6.66
N TRP A 464 19.27 -30.48 5.38
CA TRP A 464 18.94 -31.81 4.85
C TRP A 464 20.05 -32.84 5.10
N ASN A 465 21.30 -32.48 4.80
CA ASN A 465 22.45 -33.36 5.02
C ASN A 465 22.71 -33.61 6.50
N ALA A 466 22.47 -32.64 7.37
CA ALA A 466 22.58 -32.79 8.81
C ALA A 466 21.57 -33.81 9.36
N VAL A 467 20.30 -33.71 8.97
CA VAL A 467 19.26 -34.68 9.36
C VAL A 467 19.57 -36.08 8.81
N LYS A 468 20.03 -36.17 7.56
CA LYS A 468 20.50 -37.45 6.99
C LYS A 468 21.63 -38.07 7.81
N PHE A 469 22.57 -37.25 8.28
CA PHE A 469 23.64 -37.71 9.16
C PHE A 469 23.09 -38.20 10.51
N VAL A 470 22.11 -37.49 11.10
CA VAL A 470 21.44 -37.92 12.34
C VAL A 470 20.82 -39.30 12.19
N LEU A 471 20.01 -39.50 11.14
CA LEU A 471 19.35 -40.78 10.86
C LEU A 471 20.35 -41.94 10.70
N ALA A 472 21.43 -41.69 9.95
CA ALA A 472 22.49 -42.68 9.77
C ALA A 472 23.24 -43.00 11.08
N SER A 473 23.34 -42.04 12.00
CA SER A 473 24.09 -42.19 13.25
C SER A 473 23.31 -42.93 14.33
N ILE A 474 22.00 -42.70 14.43
CA ILE A 474 21.14 -43.36 15.45
C ILE A 474 20.76 -44.79 15.03
N GLY A 475 20.65 -45.07 13.73
CA GLY A 475 20.29 -46.38 13.22
C GLY A 475 18.81 -46.75 13.42
N PRO A 476 18.35 -47.88 12.81
CA PRO A 476 16.94 -48.24 12.73
C PRO A 476 16.34 -48.78 14.04
N HIS A 477 17.17 -49.20 14.99
CA HIS A 477 16.73 -49.81 16.26
C HIS A 477 16.77 -48.84 17.44
N PHE A 478 17.07 -47.56 17.19
CA PHE A 478 17.09 -46.56 18.24
C PHE A 478 15.67 -46.28 18.75
N ILE A 479 15.47 -46.37 20.07
CA ILE A 479 14.20 -46.04 20.71
C ILE A 479 14.25 -44.58 21.15
N PRO A 480 13.53 -43.66 20.47
CA PRO A 480 13.55 -42.25 20.80
C PRO A 480 12.84 -41.99 22.12
N ARG A 481 13.37 -41.04 22.90
CA ARG A 481 12.65 -40.43 24.04
C ARG A 481 12.18 -39.02 23.66
N PRO A 482 11.17 -38.48 24.36
CA PRO A 482 10.79 -37.08 24.21
C PRO A 482 12.01 -36.15 24.39
N PRO A 483 12.16 -35.08 23.59
CA PRO A 483 13.27 -34.14 23.74
C PRO A 483 13.44 -33.59 25.16
N GLU A 484 12.35 -33.46 25.91
CA GLU A 484 12.28 -32.98 27.29
C GLU A 484 12.98 -33.92 28.29
N GLU A 485 13.09 -35.22 27.96
CA GLU A 485 13.76 -36.24 28.77
C GLU A 485 15.24 -36.44 28.41
N THR A 486 15.78 -35.57 27.54
CA THR A 486 17.18 -35.64 27.14
C THR A 486 18.09 -35.32 28.32
N SER A 487 19.01 -36.24 28.63
CA SER A 487 19.99 -36.07 29.71
C SER A 487 21.42 -36.14 29.15
N PRO A 488 22.05 -35.00 28.80
CA PRO A 488 23.36 -34.95 28.16
C PRO A 488 24.48 -35.35 29.15
N ARG A 489 25.31 -36.33 28.75
CA ARG A 489 26.43 -36.81 29.56
C ARG A 489 27.74 -36.11 29.23
N SER A 490 28.02 -35.89 27.94
CA SER A 490 29.24 -35.22 27.47
C SER A 490 29.19 -33.71 27.68
N PRO A 491 30.32 -33.04 27.97
CA PRO A 491 30.41 -31.57 27.92
C PRO A 491 29.96 -31.00 26.57
N MET A 492 30.21 -31.72 25.47
CA MET A 492 29.83 -31.29 24.13
C MET A 492 28.32 -31.35 23.89
N ASP A 493 27.65 -32.37 24.45
CA ASP A 493 26.20 -32.52 24.42
C ASP A 493 25.52 -31.40 25.22
N ARG A 494 26.05 -31.09 26.40
CA ARG A 494 25.61 -29.95 27.22
C ARG A 494 25.79 -28.62 26.48
N TRP A 495 26.91 -28.46 25.78
CA TRP A 495 27.20 -27.24 25.02
C TRP A 495 26.19 -27.02 23.89
N VAL A 496 25.89 -28.04 23.08
CA VAL A 496 24.97 -27.86 21.93
C VAL A 496 23.55 -27.58 22.37
N LEU A 497 23.07 -28.22 23.45
CA LEU A 497 21.76 -27.94 24.04
C LEU A 497 21.68 -26.52 24.60
N SER A 498 22.76 -26.03 25.22
CA SER A 498 22.86 -24.62 25.64
C SER A 498 22.79 -23.66 24.45
N ARG A 499 23.45 -23.97 23.32
CA ARG A 499 23.37 -23.16 22.10
C ARG A 499 21.96 -23.18 21.49
N LEU A 500 21.29 -24.34 21.49
CA LEU A 500 19.90 -24.47 21.05
C LEU A 500 18.96 -23.63 21.92
N ALA A 501 19.07 -23.72 23.25
CA ALA A 501 18.26 -22.93 24.18
C ALA A 501 18.44 -21.43 23.95
N ARG A 502 19.68 -20.98 23.72
CA ARG A 502 19.97 -19.59 23.35
C ARG A 502 19.31 -19.20 22.03
N ALA A 503 19.39 -20.05 21.00
CA ALA A 503 18.79 -19.79 19.71
C ALA A 503 17.26 -19.69 19.78
N VAL A 504 16.61 -20.59 20.52
CA VAL A 504 15.17 -20.56 20.79
C VAL A 504 14.77 -19.28 21.52
N GLY A 505 15.51 -18.90 22.58
CA GLY A 505 15.22 -17.68 23.32
C GLY A 505 15.43 -16.39 22.50
N GLU A 506 16.47 -16.34 21.67
CA GLU A 506 16.70 -15.21 20.75
C GLU A 506 15.61 -15.15 19.68
N PHE A 507 15.26 -16.29 19.06
CA PHE A 507 14.19 -16.35 18.07
C PHE A 507 12.86 -15.84 18.63
N GLY A 508 12.47 -16.32 19.82
CA GLY A 508 11.24 -15.88 20.49
C GLY A 508 11.20 -14.38 20.70
N ARG A 509 12.24 -13.80 21.32
CA ARG A 509 12.33 -12.35 21.55
C ARG A 509 12.26 -11.54 20.25
N ARG A 510 12.95 -12.01 19.20
CA ARG A 510 12.96 -11.34 17.88
C ARG A 510 11.58 -11.39 17.23
N MET A 511 10.88 -12.52 17.29
CA MET A 511 9.52 -12.64 16.75
C MET A 511 8.51 -11.78 17.52
N GLU A 512 8.61 -11.73 18.86
CA GLU A 512 7.80 -10.83 19.71
C GLU A 512 8.06 -9.36 19.38
N ALA A 513 9.29 -9.00 19.03
CA ALA A 513 9.68 -7.66 18.57
C ALA A 513 9.35 -7.40 17.08
N LEU A 514 8.72 -8.35 16.38
CA LEU A 514 8.45 -8.31 14.92
C LEU A 514 9.73 -8.22 14.04
N GLU A 515 10.87 -8.63 14.58
CA GLU A 515 12.18 -8.65 13.91
C GLU A 515 12.45 -10.01 13.25
N VAL A 516 11.63 -10.37 12.25
CA VAL A 516 11.67 -11.69 11.57
C VAL A 516 13.07 -12.02 11.00
N HIS A 517 13.80 -11.02 10.51
CA HIS A 517 15.17 -11.18 10.03
C HIS A 517 16.14 -11.68 11.13
N GLY A 518 16.04 -11.13 12.35
CA GLY A 518 16.86 -11.51 13.49
C GLY A 518 16.50 -12.90 14.00
N ALA A 519 15.21 -13.24 13.99
CA ALA A 519 14.74 -14.60 14.28
C ALA A 519 15.33 -15.62 13.29
N THR A 520 15.31 -15.28 11.99
CA THR A 520 15.92 -16.09 10.92
C THR A 520 17.40 -16.31 11.14
N ALA A 521 18.15 -15.25 11.44
CA ALA A 521 19.57 -15.34 11.72
C ALA A 521 19.88 -16.23 12.93
N ALA A 522 19.06 -16.17 14.00
CA ALA A 522 19.22 -17.01 15.19
C ALA A 522 19.06 -18.51 14.85
N ALA A 523 18.03 -18.87 14.09
CA ALA A 523 17.80 -20.25 13.66
C ALA A 523 18.91 -20.76 12.73
N GLN A 524 19.32 -19.95 11.75
CA GLN A 524 20.41 -20.29 10.82
C GLN A 524 21.76 -20.45 11.54
N HIS A 525 22.06 -19.57 12.50
CA HIS A 525 23.29 -19.63 13.28
C HIS A 525 23.36 -20.93 14.10
N PHE A 526 22.26 -21.36 14.71
CA PHE A 526 22.23 -22.65 15.39
C PHE A 526 22.55 -23.80 14.42
N TRP A 527 21.80 -23.91 13.32
CA TRP A 527 21.96 -25.00 12.36
C TRP A 527 23.36 -25.06 11.75
N LEU A 528 23.88 -23.93 11.27
CA LEU A 528 25.17 -23.88 10.60
C LEU A 528 26.33 -23.95 11.59
N ARG A 529 26.41 -22.97 12.50
CA ARG A 529 27.60 -22.74 13.32
C ARG A 529 27.65 -23.62 14.55
N SER A 530 26.51 -23.86 15.19
CA SER A 530 26.48 -24.62 16.44
C SER A 530 26.36 -26.12 16.18
N PHE A 531 25.36 -26.52 15.40
CA PHE A 531 25.04 -27.91 15.15
C PHE A 531 25.98 -28.53 14.12
N CYS A 532 26.01 -28.01 12.88
CA CYS A 532 26.78 -28.64 11.81
C CYS A 532 28.29 -28.47 11.94
N ASP A 533 28.77 -27.23 12.04
CA ASP A 533 30.21 -26.92 11.93
C ASP A 533 31.00 -27.39 13.17
N VAL A 534 30.36 -27.45 14.34
CA VAL A 534 31.02 -27.77 15.60
C VAL A 534 30.51 -29.08 16.21
N TYR A 535 29.21 -29.19 16.54
CA TYR A 535 28.71 -30.37 17.25
C TYR A 535 28.85 -31.67 16.45
N LEU A 536 28.36 -31.71 15.21
CA LEU A 536 28.44 -32.91 14.37
C LEU A 536 29.90 -33.35 14.16
N GLU A 537 30.81 -32.41 13.92
CA GLU A 537 32.23 -32.71 13.75
C GLU A 537 32.87 -33.25 15.04
N ALA A 538 32.52 -32.66 16.19
CA ALA A 538 33.07 -33.05 17.49
C ALA A 538 32.62 -34.45 17.96
N ILE A 539 31.39 -34.86 17.65
CA ILE A 539 30.86 -36.17 18.07
C ILE A 539 31.21 -37.32 17.11
N LYS A 540 31.65 -37.04 15.87
CA LYS A 540 32.01 -38.07 14.87
C LYS A 540 32.95 -39.16 15.41
N PRO A 541 34.03 -38.85 16.17
CA PRO A 541 34.89 -39.89 16.73
C PRO A 541 34.16 -40.81 17.71
N SER A 542 33.27 -40.28 18.55
CA SER A 542 32.45 -41.04 19.49
C SER A 542 31.43 -41.93 18.77
N LEU A 543 30.83 -41.44 17.69
CA LEU A 543 29.86 -42.17 16.88
C LEU A 543 30.46 -43.31 16.04
N ARG A 544 31.79 -43.28 15.77
CA ARG A 544 32.49 -44.35 15.05
C ARG A 544 32.85 -45.55 15.93
N ARG A 545 32.65 -45.44 17.25
CA ARG A 545 32.87 -46.57 18.17
C ARG A 545 31.77 -47.63 17.96
N PRO A 546 32.05 -48.92 18.24
CA PRO A 546 31.06 -49.99 18.07
C PRO A 546 29.79 -49.79 18.91
N ASP A 547 29.91 -49.14 20.07
CA ASP A 547 28.82 -48.86 21.00
C ASP A 547 28.81 -47.37 21.38
N PRO A 548 28.18 -46.50 20.55
CA PRO A 548 28.08 -45.08 20.83
C PRO A 548 27.16 -44.79 22.02
N ASP A 549 27.52 -43.81 22.87
CA ASP A 549 26.73 -43.47 24.06
C ASP A 549 25.28 -43.10 23.69
N PRO A 550 24.27 -43.84 24.20
CA PRO A 550 22.87 -43.56 23.92
C PRO A 550 22.44 -42.14 24.31
N ALA A 551 23.10 -41.52 25.30
CA ALA A 551 22.82 -40.13 25.68
C ALA A 551 23.24 -39.12 24.59
N THR A 552 24.36 -39.38 23.90
CA THR A 552 24.82 -38.55 22.77
C THR A 552 23.92 -38.74 21.55
N LEU A 553 23.45 -39.97 21.29
CA LEU A 553 22.48 -40.25 20.22
C LEU A 553 21.13 -39.55 20.49
N GLN A 554 20.63 -39.61 21.72
CA GLN A 554 19.41 -38.91 22.12
C GLN A 554 19.57 -37.38 22.02
N THR A 555 20.73 -36.84 22.42
CA THR A 555 21.02 -35.41 22.27
C THR A 555 21.05 -34.99 20.80
N LEU A 556 21.70 -35.80 19.95
CA LEU A 556 21.75 -35.57 18.50
C LEU A 556 20.36 -35.52 17.87
N LEU A 557 19.49 -36.50 18.21
CA LEU A 557 18.11 -36.54 17.75
C LEU A 557 17.33 -35.31 18.24
N SER A 558 17.43 -34.99 19.53
CA SER A 558 16.66 -33.89 20.15
C SER A 558 17.06 -32.52 19.58
N CYS A 559 18.35 -32.30 19.30
CA CYS A 559 18.81 -31.09 18.64
C CYS A 559 18.29 -30.95 17.21
N ALA A 560 18.25 -32.04 16.45
CA ALA A 560 17.70 -32.03 15.09
C ALA A 560 16.18 -31.78 15.13
N GLU A 561 15.45 -32.49 15.98
CA GLU A 561 14.01 -32.41 16.12
C GLU A 561 13.54 -31.00 16.52
N LEU A 562 14.07 -30.47 17.63
CA LEU A 562 13.73 -29.13 18.12
C LEU A 562 14.28 -28.03 17.20
N GLY A 563 15.42 -28.27 16.54
CA GLY A 563 15.95 -27.39 15.50
C GLY A 563 15.03 -27.29 14.28
N LEU A 564 14.33 -28.37 13.92
CA LEU A 564 13.32 -28.36 12.85
C LEU A 564 12.04 -27.65 13.31
N ARG A 565 11.60 -27.83 14.57
CA ARG A 565 10.50 -27.04 15.13
C ARG A 565 10.79 -25.54 15.11
N LEU A 566 12.00 -25.15 15.50
CA LEU A 566 12.46 -23.75 15.44
C LEU A 566 12.47 -23.19 14.02
N LEU A 567 12.78 -24.03 13.02
CA LEU A 567 12.85 -23.63 11.60
C LEU A 567 11.47 -23.61 10.91
N ALA A 568 10.47 -24.30 11.46
CA ALA A 568 9.16 -24.51 10.83
C ALA A 568 8.44 -23.21 10.40
N PRO A 569 8.46 -22.10 11.16
CA PRO A 569 7.84 -20.84 10.71
C PRO A 569 8.51 -20.22 9.48
N LEU A 570 9.77 -20.58 9.19
CA LEU A 570 10.58 -19.98 8.13
C LEU A 570 10.69 -20.88 6.89
N SER A 571 10.83 -22.19 7.11
CA SER A 571 10.98 -23.19 6.04
C SER A 571 10.04 -24.37 6.27
N PRO A 572 8.71 -24.17 6.22
CA PRO A 572 7.72 -25.15 6.67
C PRO A 572 7.83 -26.49 5.94
N PHE A 573 7.94 -26.48 4.60
CA PHE A 573 8.02 -27.72 3.81
C PHE A 573 9.28 -28.54 4.11
N LEU A 574 10.43 -27.88 4.23
CA LEU A 574 11.69 -28.55 4.55
C LEU A 574 11.63 -29.14 5.97
N ALA A 575 11.13 -28.34 6.92
CA ALA A 575 11.05 -28.75 8.31
C ALA A 575 10.08 -29.93 8.49
N GLU A 576 8.89 -29.86 7.90
CA GLU A 576 7.86 -30.91 7.93
C GLU A 576 8.39 -32.23 7.36
N GLU A 577 8.94 -32.19 6.14
CA GLU A 577 9.45 -33.40 5.46
C GLU A 577 10.54 -34.08 6.28
N LEU A 578 11.52 -33.32 6.76
CA LEU A 578 12.63 -33.85 7.54
C LEU A 578 12.19 -34.35 8.92
N TRP A 579 11.23 -33.67 9.54
CA TRP A 579 10.72 -34.05 10.86
C TRP A 579 9.95 -35.37 10.83
N HIS A 580 9.18 -35.64 9.75
CA HIS A 580 8.52 -36.94 9.56
C HIS A 580 9.47 -38.11 9.39
N ARG A 581 10.70 -37.87 8.90
CA ARG A 581 11.71 -38.93 8.77
C ARG A 581 12.41 -39.26 10.09
N LEU A 582 12.41 -38.35 11.06
CA LEU A 582 13.01 -38.60 12.37
C LEU A 582 12.14 -39.59 13.18
N PRO A 583 12.77 -40.53 13.91
CA PRO A 583 12.03 -41.35 14.87
C PRO A 583 11.52 -40.46 16.01
N ARG A 584 10.26 -40.69 16.43
CA ARG A 584 9.56 -39.86 17.41
C ARG A 584 9.00 -40.72 18.55
N ALA A 585 9.11 -40.22 19.78
CA ALA A 585 8.50 -40.84 20.95
C ALA A 585 6.97 -40.59 20.95
N PRO A 586 6.13 -41.60 21.19
CA PRO A 586 4.69 -41.40 21.37
C PRO A 586 4.36 -40.69 22.70
N PRO A 587 3.29 -39.86 22.75
CA PRO A 587 2.44 -39.44 21.64
C PRO A 587 3.10 -38.32 20.82
N ALA A 588 3.22 -38.54 19.51
CA ALA A 588 3.72 -37.53 18.58
C ALA A 588 2.53 -36.91 17.81
N PRO A 589 2.50 -35.58 17.60
CA PRO A 589 1.46 -34.96 16.79
C PRO A 589 1.55 -35.47 15.34
N PRO A 590 0.42 -35.49 14.62
CA PRO A 590 0.36 -36.02 13.26
C PRO A 590 1.11 -35.17 12.23
N THR A 591 1.43 -33.92 12.56
CA THR A 591 2.19 -32.97 11.72
C THR A 591 3.02 -32.04 12.60
N LEU A 592 4.15 -31.55 12.07
CA LEU A 592 5.01 -30.61 12.78
C LEU A 592 4.29 -29.29 13.06
N CYS A 593 3.37 -28.86 12.18
CA CYS A 593 2.56 -27.65 12.38
C CYS A 593 1.67 -27.68 13.65
N LEU A 594 1.40 -28.86 14.20
CA LEU A 594 0.66 -29.03 15.46
C LEU A 594 1.57 -29.31 16.65
N ALA A 595 2.90 -29.37 16.44
CA ALA A 595 3.84 -29.58 17.52
C ALA A 595 4.03 -28.29 18.33
N PRO A 596 4.20 -28.39 19.66
CA PRO A 596 4.54 -27.24 20.49
C PRO A 596 5.84 -26.59 20.02
N PHE A 597 5.82 -25.27 19.88
CA PHE A 597 7.01 -24.49 19.59
C PHE A 597 8.04 -24.68 20.71
N PRO A 598 9.34 -24.84 20.40
CA PRO A 598 10.35 -25.07 21.42
C PRO A 598 10.42 -23.88 22.39
N SER A 599 10.52 -24.16 23.68
CA SER A 599 10.74 -23.13 24.70
C SER A 599 12.09 -23.33 25.40
N ALA A 600 12.70 -22.24 25.84
CA ALA A 600 13.93 -22.32 26.62
C ALA A 600 13.74 -23.09 27.93
N ALA A 601 12.53 -23.03 28.54
CA ALA A 601 12.20 -23.77 29.75
C ALA A 601 12.24 -25.30 29.53
N MET A 602 11.72 -25.79 28.41
CA MET A 602 11.80 -27.21 28.02
C MET A 602 13.25 -27.69 27.91
N LEU A 603 14.15 -26.82 27.45
CA LEU A 603 15.56 -27.13 27.24
C LEU A 603 16.41 -27.00 28.51
N VAL A 604 16.02 -26.15 29.47
CA VAL A 604 16.73 -25.99 30.74
C VAL A 604 16.51 -27.20 31.66
N GLY A 605 15.31 -27.79 31.66
CA GLY A 605 15.02 -29.05 32.36
C GLY A 605 15.95 -30.19 31.94
N ALA A 606 16.21 -30.32 30.64
CA ALA A 606 17.13 -31.29 30.05
C ALA A 606 18.61 -31.07 30.44
N THR A 607 18.99 -29.88 30.92
CA THR A 607 20.39 -29.58 31.32
C THR A 607 20.67 -29.75 32.81
N ARG A 608 19.64 -29.97 33.64
CA ARG A 608 19.78 -30.18 35.10
C ARG A 608 19.87 -31.68 35.41
N GLY A 609 21.09 -32.19 35.60
CA GLY A 609 21.30 -33.45 36.33
C GLY A 609 20.93 -33.31 37.82
N PRO A 610 20.91 -34.40 38.61
CA PRO A 610 20.40 -34.43 39.99
C PRO A 610 21.29 -33.74 41.04
N VAL A 611 22.10 -32.74 40.65
CA VAL A 611 22.85 -31.92 41.59
C VAL A 611 22.53 -30.45 41.29
N GLY A 612 21.85 -29.81 42.23
CA GLY A 612 21.40 -28.43 42.11
C GLY A 612 22.56 -27.46 41.84
N LEU A 613 22.54 -26.83 40.67
CA LEU A 613 23.34 -25.64 40.39
C LEU A 613 22.42 -24.62 39.70
N SER A 614 21.63 -23.90 40.51
CA SER A 614 20.70 -22.86 40.05
C SER A 614 21.39 -21.54 39.66
N GLY A 615 22.67 -21.54 39.28
CA GLY A 615 23.42 -20.31 38.96
C GLY A 615 24.50 -20.40 37.89
N ALA A 616 24.89 -21.59 37.42
CA ALA A 616 26.11 -21.74 36.61
C ALA A 616 25.91 -21.69 35.08
N VAL A 617 24.68 -21.85 34.55
CA VAL A 617 24.43 -21.87 33.09
C VAL A 617 24.61 -20.49 32.44
N LEU A 618 24.52 -19.41 33.22
CA LEU A 618 24.87 -18.05 32.76
C LEU A 618 26.39 -17.76 32.86
N ALA A 619 27.12 -18.43 33.75
CA ALA A 619 28.51 -18.12 34.07
C ALA A 619 29.57 -18.76 33.13
N VAL A 620 29.22 -19.81 32.38
CA VAL A 620 30.16 -20.46 31.42
C VAL A 620 30.31 -19.66 30.10
N SER A 621 29.81 -18.42 30.05
CA SER A 621 30.00 -17.49 28.93
C SER A 621 31.43 -16.91 28.83
N CYS A 622 32.31 -17.17 29.80
CA CYS A 622 33.63 -16.52 29.91
C CYS A 622 34.86 -17.42 29.68
N LEU A 623 34.71 -18.70 29.30
CA LEU A 623 35.87 -19.55 28.98
C LEU A 623 36.13 -19.56 27.47
N SER A 624 37.03 -18.67 27.04
CA SER A 624 37.64 -18.68 25.71
C SER A 624 38.49 -19.95 25.54
N PHE A 625 38.05 -20.87 24.69
CA PHE A 625 38.92 -21.95 24.18
C PHE A 625 39.68 -21.45 22.95
N PRO A 626 41.00 -21.72 22.84
CA PRO A 626 41.83 -21.18 21.76
C PRO A 626 41.37 -21.72 20.39
N THR A 627 41.23 -20.80 19.45
CA THR A 627 40.93 -21.06 18.04
C THR A 627 41.99 -21.94 17.40
N PHE A 628 41.67 -23.19 17.12
CA PHE A 628 42.47 -24.03 16.22
C PHE A 628 42.11 -23.71 14.77
N SER A 629 42.91 -22.85 14.15
CA SER A 629 42.88 -22.56 12.72
C SER A 629 43.89 -23.46 11.97
N ARG A 630 43.40 -24.57 11.40
CA ARG A 630 44.05 -25.22 10.24
C ARG A 630 42.99 -25.67 9.23
N PRO A 631 43.16 -25.38 7.93
CA PRO A 631 42.19 -25.74 6.91
C PRO A 631 42.36 -27.22 6.52
N ILE A 632 41.30 -28.02 6.67
CA ILE A 632 41.26 -29.40 6.16
C ILE A 632 40.52 -29.39 4.81
N GLY A 633 41.21 -29.97 3.81
CA GLY A 633 40.90 -29.91 2.39
C GLY A 633 39.58 -30.53 1.95
N SER A 634 39.23 -30.16 0.71
CA SER A 634 37.97 -30.45 0.01
C SER A 634 37.56 -31.93 0.01
N ALA A 635 36.33 -32.19 0.46
CA ALA A 635 35.66 -33.48 0.30
C ALA A 635 34.81 -33.48 -0.99
N ARG A 636 35.44 -33.74 -2.14
CA ARG A 636 34.75 -34.22 -3.36
C ARG A 636 34.67 -35.75 -3.31
N LYS A 637 33.45 -36.27 -3.23
CA LYS A 637 32.94 -37.56 -3.78
C LYS A 637 31.94 -38.14 -2.81
N TRP A 638 30.65 -38.11 -3.16
CA TRP A 638 29.64 -39.15 -2.93
C TRP A 638 28.41 -38.75 -3.77
N ARG A 639 28.35 -39.21 -5.03
CA ARG A 639 27.15 -39.20 -5.88
C ARG A 639 26.88 -40.64 -6.30
N ARG A 640 25.59 -41.00 -6.36
CA ARG A 640 24.97 -42.32 -6.63
C ARG A 640 24.73 -43.09 -5.31
N ARG A 641 23.54 -43.62 -5.00
CA ARG A 641 22.23 -43.76 -5.66
C ARG A 641 21.20 -42.98 -4.79
N TRP A 642 20.06 -42.52 -5.29
CA TRP A 642 18.77 -43.21 -5.33
C TRP A 642 17.84 -42.40 -6.25
N LYS A 643 17.04 -43.09 -7.07
CA LYS A 643 15.86 -42.57 -7.77
C LYS A 643 14.62 -43.08 -6.99
N PRO A 644 13.45 -42.42 -7.14
CA PRO A 644 12.46 -42.18 -6.10
C PRO A 644 11.94 -43.43 -5.38
#